data_AF-A0A4D8QE01-F1
#
_entry.id   AF-A0A4D8QE01-F1
#
_cell.length_a   1.000
_cell.length_b   1.000
_cell.length_c   1.000
_cell.angle_alpha   90.00
_cell.angle_beta   90.00
_cell.angle_gamma   90.00
#
_symmetry.space_group_name_H-M   'P 1'
#
loop_
_entity.id
_entity.type
_entity.pdbx_description
1 polymer ?
#
loop_
_entity_poly.entity_id
_entity_poly.type
_entity_poly.pdbx_seq_one_letter_code
_entity_poly.pdbx_strand_id
1 'polypeptide(L)'
;MAVEELSPGFFEFRVPKTQAQHAFEAMTMRRNTVSVGDIASALFCSRNEPLRTLFARLGNRAAAIVFSHPYLAPLLDTTGKLRPVLYEAHNVEAKLKADLLSSHTDGAPLSAFVAALEDNTLSVADAVVAVAAGDGEEFARRAPGKPIGLVLNGAEILPPEQAAADIAARAGRNPETGFVAVFIGSDHRPNVDAARFLCTDVLPALPGMSLWVIGGVCAALDEFADQPRLKRFGTVDQDEKTRLLRRADIALNPVSMGSGSSLKASEYMAHGLPTVSTPTGVRGFDVADRRHVIIAPLEGFVKAIRDLMSDPALRQSLGEAAHRHAAQTLGWDVQANALRAVVRATAVKSVRRSQPLRLLVVADSCTEPCRDRRDDSLRLMLDALAASGEATIDLIAPNLEDVRDQGEFGTAILPRTAPAVSAVLPFAQSATLLDCTPPASPDTSTVQALGSRLDAEAITFGRQIIPILRQTCLLGGWYPLEQMDGRRHRWSGATAGIFARLGTRTVRLEGRLDASLYGSVQVRVNGGEPETRILRQTFTLDVELDPGVATLIELSLPDGEVEDDGPRRRGFLLERLSQRSGFDDAFENVDLALDAATITRVDHWPAFARTLRNVAADRSEDLETAFRAVHALNAPALATALEQRVADCDAMLVRWDASRMPMELLDALRRATVPVFLLLQDGFDGPSAYWPSFFEACRSAKRILTFSSADRFLFPDMGDRVAVLPGGGVDPTAFIERIAAEKAFRAARRIARPYVLLVGAANLPAPLWEAFAGLLDSVANLDILIANQTADVDPDGLPAYGDRIRALTDLDRTAFIGALTGAVATVVLDDASAPAILDSWMAGRPVIVTGRCLTGLDLVTNGTNGIVAETPTAVADAIALLAANPVEAGRMGLAGHREVLGRHSWSHAAVWLRDLLGTDTISRKIPVQA
;
A
#
# COMPACT_ATOMS: atom_id res chain seq x y z
N MET A 1 -1.96 -12.33 -34.55
CA MET A 1 -0.76 -11.57 -34.11
C MET A 1 0.18 -11.51 -35.29
N ALA A 2 0.75 -10.35 -35.58
CA ALA A 2 1.76 -10.16 -36.62
C ALA A 2 3.06 -9.63 -36.00
N VAL A 3 4.20 -9.99 -36.59
CA VAL A 3 5.52 -9.53 -36.17
C VAL A 3 6.26 -9.00 -37.39
N GLU A 4 6.87 -7.83 -37.25
CA GLU A 4 7.64 -7.18 -38.32
C GLU A 4 8.95 -6.64 -37.75
N GLU A 5 10.08 -6.91 -38.40
CA GLU A 5 11.35 -6.27 -38.08
C GLU A 5 11.47 -4.98 -38.88
N LEU A 6 11.30 -3.84 -38.23
CA LEU A 6 11.28 -2.53 -38.87
C LEU A 6 12.70 -2.03 -39.20
N SER A 7 13.69 -2.46 -38.41
CA SER A 7 15.12 -2.26 -38.64
C SER A 7 15.92 -3.31 -37.85
N PRO A 8 17.22 -3.53 -38.12
CA PRO A 8 18.00 -4.57 -37.46
C PRO A 8 17.90 -4.51 -35.93
N GLY A 9 17.25 -5.53 -35.34
CA GLY A 9 17.05 -5.63 -33.90
C GLY A 9 15.86 -4.84 -33.33
N PHE A 10 15.04 -4.21 -34.17
CA PHE A 10 13.83 -3.48 -33.76
C PHE A 10 12.57 -4.14 -34.33
N PHE A 11 11.79 -4.76 -33.43
CA PHE A 11 10.64 -5.57 -33.78
C PHE A 11 9.33 -4.92 -33.33
N GLU A 12 8.37 -4.82 -34.23
CA GLU A 12 6.98 -4.47 -33.95
C GLU A 12 6.14 -5.73 -33.80
N PHE A 13 5.37 -5.82 -32.72
CA PHE A 13 4.39 -6.88 -32.50
C PHE A 13 2.98 -6.27 -32.53
N ARG A 14 2.17 -6.69 -33.50
CA ARG A 14 0.77 -6.27 -33.62
C ARG A 14 -0.17 -7.35 -33.11
N VAL A 15 -0.83 -7.06 -31.99
CA VAL A 15 -1.80 -7.97 -31.36
C VAL A 15 -3.22 -7.46 -31.62
N PRO A 16 -4.13 -8.29 -32.15
CA PRO A 16 -5.51 -7.86 -32.39
C PRO A 16 -6.23 -7.56 -31.07
N LYS A 17 -7.16 -6.61 -31.12
CA LYS A 17 -8.10 -6.34 -30.03
C LYS A 17 -8.99 -7.56 -29.79
N THR A 18 -9.43 -7.75 -28.56
CA THR A 18 -10.40 -8.81 -28.24
C THR A 18 -11.80 -8.43 -28.72
N GLN A 19 -12.68 -9.42 -28.92
CA GLN A 19 -14.08 -9.15 -29.25
C GLN A 19 -14.77 -8.32 -28.17
N ALA A 20 -14.43 -8.55 -26.88
CA ALA A 20 -14.96 -7.78 -25.77
C ALA A 20 -14.53 -6.30 -25.82
N GLN A 21 -13.28 -6.03 -26.19
CA GLN A 21 -12.78 -4.67 -26.40
C GLN A 21 -13.53 -3.98 -27.55
N HIS A 22 -13.70 -4.66 -28.70
CA HIS A 22 -14.48 -4.13 -29.81
C HIS A 22 -15.94 -3.84 -29.43
N ALA A 23 -16.57 -4.72 -28.66
CA ALA A 23 -17.94 -4.53 -28.19
C ALA A 23 -18.07 -3.33 -27.24
N PHE A 24 -17.11 -3.16 -26.32
CA PHE A 24 -17.06 -1.99 -25.45
C PHE A 24 -16.91 -0.69 -26.23
N GLU A 25 -15.92 -0.62 -27.14
CA GLU A 25 -15.71 0.56 -27.99
C GLU A 25 -16.98 0.89 -28.81
N ALA A 26 -17.58 -0.12 -29.46
CA ALA A 26 -18.80 0.08 -30.25
C ALA A 26 -19.99 0.55 -29.42
N MET A 27 -20.14 0.08 -28.17
CA MET A 27 -21.22 0.47 -27.27
C MET A 27 -21.04 1.90 -26.76
N THR A 28 -19.84 2.21 -26.26
CA THR A 28 -19.51 3.53 -25.69
C THR A 28 -19.50 4.63 -26.76
N MET A 29 -19.21 4.30 -28.02
CA MET A 29 -19.20 5.28 -29.12
C MET A 29 -20.58 5.55 -29.76
N ARG A 30 -21.66 4.84 -29.39
CA ARG A 30 -22.97 4.94 -30.09
C ARG A 30 -23.58 6.35 -30.13
N ARG A 31 -23.22 7.23 -29.20
CA ARG A 31 -23.74 8.60 -29.07
C ARG A 31 -22.64 9.63 -28.83
N ASN A 32 -21.38 9.24 -29.04
CA ASN A 32 -20.23 10.07 -28.70
C ASN A 32 -19.28 10.13 -29.90
N THR A 33 -18.61 11.26 -30.06
CA THR A 33 -17.67 11.51 -31.18
C THR A 33 -16.21 11.40 -30.76
N VAL A 34 -15.92 11.39 -29.46
CA VAL A 34 -14.57 11.30 -28.90
C VAL A 34 -14.21 9.85 -28.64
N SER A 35 -13.12 9.38 -29.26
CA SER A 35 -12.66 7.99 -29.14
C SER A 35 -12.29 7.63 -27.69
N VAL A 36 -12.71 6.42 -27.28
CA VAL A 36 -12.34 5.79 -26.00
C VAL A 36 -11.41 4.58 -26.19
N GLY A 37 -10.81 4.39 -27.38
CA GLY A 37 -9.99 3.22 -27.69
C GLY A 37 -8.78 3.03 -26.77
N ASP A 38 -8.18 4.12 -26.31
CA ASP A 38 -7.03 4.08 -25.39
C ASP A 38 -7.47 3.58 -24.00
N ILE A 39 -8.62 4.08 -23.52
CA ILE A 39 -9.24 3.66 -22.26
C ILE A 39 -9.67 2.20 -22.34
N ALA A 40 -10.27 1.80 -23.47
CA ALA A 40 -10.59 0.40 -23.73
C ALA A 40 -9.33 -0.47 -23.70
N SER A 41 -8.21 0.00 -24.26
CA SER A 41 -6.95 -0.73 -24.17
C SER A 41 -6.51 -0.96 -22.72
N ALA A 42 -6.62 0.05 -21.86
CA ALA A 42 -6.32 -0.10 -20.43
C ALA A 42 -7.26 -1.07 -19.69
N LEU A 43 -8.53 -1.12 -20.04
CA LEU A 43 -9.50 -2.03 -19.43
C LEU A 43 -9.32 -3.50 -19.86
N PHE A 44 -8.80 -3.73 -21.07
CA PHE A 44 -8.78 -5.05 -21.69
C PHE A 44 -7.39 -5.62 -21.95
N CYS A 45 -6.30 -4.86 -21.84
CA CYS A 45 -4.95 -5.33 -22.17
C CYS A 45 -4.51 -6.53 -21.32
N SER A 46 -4.75 -6.50 -20.01
CA SER A 46 -4.43 -7.61 -19.09
C SER A 46 -5.27 -8.87 -19.34
N ARG A 47 -6.41 -8.74 -20.02
CA ARG A 47 -7.29 -9.86 -20.42
C ARG A 47 -7.06 -10.33 -21.86
N ASN A 48 -6.20 -9.65 -22.62
CA ASN A 48 -5.85 -10.03 -23.98
C ASN A 48 -4.73 -11.08 -23.92
N GLU A 49 -5.10 -12.35 -23.88
CA GLU A 49 -4.18 -13.47 -23.61
C GLU A 49 -2.91 -13.50 -24.49
N PRO A 50 -2.99 -13.28 -25.82
CA PRO A 50 -1.79 -13.13 -26.66
C PRO A 50 -0.88 -11.97 -26.23
N LEU A 51 -1.45 -10.79 -25.93
CA LEU A 51 -0.69 -9.61 -25.50
C LEU A 51 -0.04 -9.85 -24.14
N ARG A 52 -0.81 -10.40 -23.19
CA ARG A 52 -0.39 -10.79 -21.85
C ARG A 52 0.80 -11.73 -21.88
N THR A 53 0.69 -12.80 -22.67
CA THR A 53 1.75 -13.82 -22.80
C THR A 53 3.00 -13.25 -23.45
N LEU A 54 2.85 -12.44 -24.49
CA LEU A 54 3.96 -11.79 -25.18
C LEU A 54 4.71 -10.84 -24.22
N PHE A 55 3.96 -9.98 -23.52
CA PHE A 55 4.51 -9.02 -22.58
C PHE A 55 5.24 -9.72 -21.43
N ALA A 56 4.65 -10.73 -20.82
CA ALA A 56 5.30 -11.50 -19.76
C ALA A 56 6.63 -12.14 -20.24
N ARG A 57 6.69 -12.68 -21.46
CA ARG A 57 7.92 -13.30 -21.99
C ARG A 57 9.02 -12.29 -22.32
N LEU A 58 8.67 -11.21 -23.02
CA LEU A 58 9.65 -10.19 -23.45
C LEU A 58 10.03 -9.27 -22.30
N GLY A 59 9.06 -8.81 -21.51
CA GLY A 59 9.26 -7.95 -20.34
C GLY A 59 10.19 -8.60 -19.32
N ASN A 60 10.01 -9.90 -19.03
CA ASN A 60 10.91 -10.62 -18.12
C ASN A 60 12.37 -10.74 -18.62
N ARG A 61 12.64 -10.50 -19.91
CA ARG A 61 13.99 -10.50 -20.50
C ARG A 61 14.52 -9.10 -20.80
N ALA A 62 13.68 -8.07 -20.70
CA ALA A 62 14.05 -6.71 -21.03
C ALA A 62 14.99 -6.11 -19.97
N ALA A 63 15.90 -5.24 -20.41
CA ALA A 63 16.71 -4.43 -19.50
C ALA A 63 15.93 -3.26 -18.90
N ALA A 64 14.91 -2.78 -19.60
CA ALA A 64 13.94 -1.77 -19.16
C ALA A 64 12.64 -1.93 -19.98
N ILE A 65 11.53 -1.49 -19.41
CA ILE A 65 10.20 -1.46 -20.03
C ILE A 65 9.79 0.00 -20.17
N VAL A 66 9.40 0.42 -21.37
CA VAL A 66 8.93 1.78 -21.63
C VAL A 66 7.43 1.73 -21.96
N PHE A 67 6.61 2.40 -21.14
CA PHE A 67 5.20 2.62 -21.46
C PHE A 67 5.05 3.96 -22.15
N SER A 68 4.79 3.92 -23.46
CA SER A 68 4.36 5.08 -24.24
C SER A 68 2.87 5.29 -23.99
N HIS A 69 2.52 6.33 -23.22
CA HIS A 69 1.21 6.52 -22.56
C HIS A 69 0.91 5.49 -21.43
N PRO A 70 -0.03 5.78 -20.50
CA PRO A 70 -0.28 4.92 -19.34
C PRO A 70 -1.21 3.73 -19.67
N TYR A 71 -1.80 3.69 -20.87
CA TYR A 71 -2.89 2.77 -21.21
C TYR A 71 -2.52 1.28 -21.24
N LEU A 72 -1.22 0.94 -21.36
CA LEU A 72 -0.75 -0.44 -21.30
C LEU A 72 -0.06 -0.80 -19.98
N ALA A 73 0.05 0.15 -19.04
CA ALA A 73 0.65 -0.10 -17.72
C ALA A 73 0.02 -1.26 -16.94
N PRO A 74 -1.30 -1.59 -17.06
CA PRO A 74 -1.87 -2.77 -16.39
C PRO A 74 -1.27 -4.12 -16.84
N LEU A 75 -0.45 -4.15 -17.90
CA LEU A 75 0.32 -5.35 -18.24
C LEU A 75 1.45 -5.65 -17.25
N LEU A 76 1.87 -4.71 -16.41
CA LEU A 76 2.86 -4.95 -15.35
C LEU A 76 2.40 -6.03 -14.36
N ASP A 77 1.10 -6.18 -14.16
CA ASP A 77 0.48 -7.24 -13.34
C ASP A 77 0.85 -8.65 -13.82
N THR A 78 1.40 -8.77 -15.03
CA THR A 78 1.70 -10.03 -15.71
C THR A 78 3.20 -10.38 -15.67
N THR A 79 4.04 -9.47 -15.16
CA THR A 79 5.48 -9.68 -15.00
C THR A 79 5.81 -10.09 -13.57
N GLY A 80 6.55 -11.19 -13.40
CA GLY A 80 6.97 -11.71 -12.10
C GLY A 80 8.33 -11.18 -11.62
N LYS A 81 8.99 -10.30 -12.39
CA LYS A 81 10.27 -9.68 -12.04
C LYS A 81 10.17 -8.16 -12.19
N LEU A 82 10.72 -7.45 -11.20
CA LEU A 82 10.84 -6.01 -11.22
C LEU A 82 11.91 -5.62 -12.24
N ARG A 83 11.48 -5.06 -13.36
CA ARG A 83 12.36 -4.44 -14.36
C ARG A 83 12.22 -2.92 -14.24
N PRO A 84 13.27 -2.17 -14.60
CA PRO A 84 13.16 -0.72 -14.69
C PRO A 84 12.00 -0.31 -15.59
N VAL A 85 11.05 0.44 -15.06
CA VAL A 85 9.88 0.96 -15.77
C VAL A 85 10.08 2.44 -16.06
N LEU A 86 9.96 2.82 -17.32
CA LEU A 86 9.93 4.21 -17.76
C LEU A 86 8.51 4.54 -18.23
N TYR A 87 7.93 5.59 -17.67
CA TYR A 87 6.70 6.15 -18.20
C TYR A 87 7.02 7.27 -19.18
N GLU A 88 6.82 7.03 -20.47
CA GLU A 88 6.92 8.05 -21.52
C GLU A 88 5.56 8.75 -21.67
N ALA A 89 5.44 9.92 -21.06
CA ALA A 89 4.26 10.74 -21.05
C ALA A 89 4.28 11.76 -22.20
N HIS A 90 3.36 11.57 -23.15
CA HIS A 90 3.15 12.49 -24.28
C HIS A 90 2.26 13.69 -23.90
N ASN A 91 1.46 13.54 -22.85
CA ASN A 91 0.59 14.56 -22.28
C ASN A 91 0.42 14.27 -20.79
N VAL A 92 -0.23 15.20 -20.07
CA VAL A 92 -0.92 14.87 -18.83
C VAL A 92 -2.30 14.29 -19.18
N GLU A 93 -2.40 12.97 -19.27
CA GLU A 93 -3.57 12.24 -19.78
C GLU A 93 -4.81 12.48 -18.92
N ALA A 94 -4.66 12.60 -17.59
CA ALA A 94 -5.76 12.95 -16.70
C ALA A 94 -6.42 14.27 -17.09
N LYS A 95 -5.60 15.30 -17.36
CA LYS A 95 -6.07 16.63 -17.76
C LYS A 95 -6.64 16.61 -19.18
N LEU A 96 -5.90 16.02 -20.13
CA LEU A 96 -6.32 15.93 -21.52
C LEU A 96 -7.67 15.22 -21.68
N LYS A 97 -7.85 14.07 -21.02
CA LYS A 97 -9.10 13.29 -21.13
C LYS A 97 -10.26 13.94 -20.36
N ALA A 98 -10.01 14.67 -19.28
CA ALA A 98 -11.06 15.47 -18.62
C ALA A 98 -11.64 16.52 -19.59
N ASP A 99 -10.78 17.23 -20.32
CA ASP A 99 -11.21 18.24 -21.29
C ASP A 99 -11.91 17.60 -22.50
N LEU A 100 -11.31 16.57 -23.10
CA LEU A 100 -11.84 15.91 -24.30
C LEU A 100 -13.19 15.22 -24.04
N LEU A 101 -13.38 14.62 -22.86
CA LEU A 101 -14.59 13.86 -22.52
C LEU A 101 -15.67 14.71 -21.85
N SER A 102 -15.48 16.03 -21.72
CA SER A 102 -16.44 16.96 -21.11
C SER A 102 -17.85 16.91 -21.72
N SER A 103 -17.96 16.61 -23.03
CA SER A 103 -19.22 16.46 -23.76
C SER A 103 -19.64 15.00 -23.97
N HIS A 104 -18.85 14.05 -23.48
CA HIS A 104 -19.11 12.62 -23.61
C HIS A 104 -20.13 12.18 -22.55
N THR A 105 -21.10 11.36 -22.96
CA THR A 105 -22.16 10.85 -22.06
C THR A 105 -21.61 10.10 -20.84
N ASP A 106 -20.60 9.25 -21.06
CA ASP A 106 -19.84 8.58 -19.99
C ASP A 106 -18.57 9.33 -19.53
N GLY A 107 -18.48 10.64 -19.76
CA GLY A 107 -17.22 11.38 -19.62
C GLY A 107 -16.62 11.35 -18.22
N ALA A 108 -17.41 11.68 -17.19
CA ALA A 108 -16.94 11.72 -15.80
C ALA A 108 -16.32 10.40 -15.30
N PRO A 109 -16.98 9.23 -15.42
CA PRO A 109 -16.37 7.97 -14.96
C PRO A 109 -15.14 7.57 -15.79
N LEU A 110 -15.11 7.90 -17.09
CA LEU A 110 -13.97 7.60 -17.95
C LEU A 110 -12.75 8.49 -17.62
N SER A 111 -12.95 9.79 -17.39
CA SER A 111 -11.87 10.71 -17.00
C SER A 111 -11.31 10.36 -15.62
N ALA A 112 -12.18 9.99 -14.66
CA ALA A 112 -11.74 9.52 -13.33
C ALA A 112 -10.91 8.23 -13.44
N PHE A 113 -11.29 7.31 -14.32
CA PHE A 113 -10.50 6.11 -14.59
C PHE A 113 -9.12 6.44 -15.15
N VAL A 114 -9.02 7.36 -16.12
CA VAL A 114 -7.73 7.78 -16.70
C VAL A 114 -6.84 8.46 -15.66
N ALA A 115 -7.40 9.32 -14.81
CA ALA A 115 -6.64 9.97 -13.75
C ALA A 115 -6.00 8.93 -12.81
N ALA A 116 -6.80 7.97 -12.33
CA ALA A 116 -6.30 6.91 -11.47
C ALA A 116 -5.31 5.97 -12.16
N LEU A 117 -5.48 5.72 -13.47
CA LEU A 117 -4.55 4.93 -14.27
C LEU A 117 -3.20 5.62 -14.40
N GLU A 118 -3.19 6.92 -14.69
CA GLU A 118 -1.98 7.72 -14.80
C GLU A 118 -1.24 7.84 -13.46
N ASP A 119 -1.96 8.07 -12.36
CA ASP A 119 -1.38 8.04 -11.00
C ASP A 119 -0.74 6.68 -10.68
N ASN A 120 -1.38 5.57 -11.07
CA ASN A 120 -0.81 4.24 -10.91
C ASN A 120 0.44 4.03 -11.77
N THR A 121 0.44 4.52 -13.00
CA THR A 121 1.65 4.44 -13.86
C THR A 121 2.79 5.27 -13.27
N LEU A 122 2.50 6.45 -12.71
CA LEU A 122 3.48 7.30 -12.02
C LEU A 122 4.06 6.62 -10.77
N SER A 123 3.24 5.90 -10.00
CA SER A 123 3.73 5.24 -8.78
C SER A 123 4.71 4.11 -9.10
N VAL A 124 4.42 3.29 -10.12
CA VAL A 124 5.23 2.12 -10.48
C VAL A 124 6.42 2.43 -11.39
N ALA A 125 6.42 3.57 -12.09
CA ALA A 125 7.55 3.95 -12.94
C ALA A 125 8.77 4.35 -12.10
N ASP A 126 9.98 3.94 -12.51
CA ASP A 126 11.24 4.37 -11.89
C ASP A 126 11.66 5.77 -12.33
N ALA A 127 11.21 6.19 -13.52
CA ALA A 127 11.39 7.53 -14.07
C ALA A 127 10.24 7.88 -15.02
N VAL A 128 10.04 9.18 -15.22
CA VAL A 128 9.06 9.71 -16.18
C VAL A 128 9.82 10.48 -17.27
N VAL A 129 9.42 10.30 -18.52
CA VAL A 129 9.81 11.17 -19.62
C VAL A 129 8.63 12.06 -19.95
N ALA A 130 8.85 13.38 -19.93
CA ALA A 130 7.88 14.36 -20.37
C ALA A 130 8.35 14.98 -21.69
N VAL A 131 7.40 15.29 -22.58
CA VAL A 131 7.68 15.95 -23.88
C VAL A 131 7.57 17.48 -23.83
N ALA A 132 7.19 18.03 -22.68
CA ALA A 132 7.07 19.46 -22.43
C ALA A 132 7.42 19.77 -20.97
N ALA A 133 8.11 20.89 -20.74
CA ALA A 133 8.54 21.29 -19.40
C ALA A 133 7.37 21.46 -18.43
N GLY A 134 6.26 22.09 -18.86
CA GLY A 134 5.08 22.28 -18.03
C GLY A 134 4.39 20.98 -17.60
N ASP A 135 4.41 19.95 -18.45
CA ASP A 135 3.91 18.62 -18.08
C ASP A 135 4.88 17.95 -17.09
N GLY A 136 6.20 18.13 -17.28
CA GLY A 136 7.22 17.67 -16.35
C GLY A 136 7.08 18.29 -14.95
N GLU A 137 6.76 19.58 -14.85
CA GLU A 137 6.47 20.26 -13.58
C GLU A 137 5.21 19.71 -12.90
N GLU A 138 4.18 19.38 -13.67
CA GLU A 138 2.96 18.76 -13.15
C GLU A 138 3.24 17.36 -12.60
N PHE A 139 4.02 16.55 -13.31
CA PHE A 139 4.44 15.25 -12.81
C PHE A 139 5.36 15.36 -11.59
N ALA A 140 6.22 16.37 -11.50
CA ALA A 140 7.04 16.62 -10.31
C ALA A 140 6.19 16.94 -9.08
N ARG A 141 5.07 17.66 -9.27
CA ARG A 141 4.09 17.91 -8.20
C ARG A 141 3.33 16.65 -7.79
N ARG A 142 2.89 15.84 -8.76
CA ARG A 142 2.11 14.60 -8.53
C ARG A 142 2.95 13.45 -7.96
N ALA A 143 4.25 13.41 -8.26
CA ALA A 143 5.18 12.39 -7.79
C ALA A 143 6.50 13.01 -7.28
N PRO A 144 6.51 13.64 -6.08
CA PRO A 144 7.70 14.27 -5.53
C PRO A 144 8.88 13.30 -5.40
N GLY A 145 10.06 13.72 -5.85
CA GLY A 145 11.29 12.90 -5.81
C GLY A 145 11.44 11.90 -6.96
N LYS A 146 10.43 11.75 -7.83
CA LYS A 146 10.54 10.90 -9.02
C LYS A 146 11.47 11.57 -10.06
N PRO A 147 12.44 10.84 -10.65
CA PRO A 147 13.24 11.37 -11.75
C PRO A 147 12.38 11.70 -12.97
N ILE A 148 12.50 12.93 -13.48
CA ILE A 148 11.80 13.38 -14.68
C ILE A 148 12.83 13.81 -15.72
N GLY A 149 12.82 13.13 -16.88
CA GLY A 149 13.59 13.48 -18.05
C GLY A 149 12.74 14.28 -19.04
N LEU A 150 13.26 15.40 -19.54
CA LEU A 150 12.63 16.14 -20.62
C LEU A 150 13.18 15.63 -21.96
N VAL A 151 12.33 15.01 -22.77
CA VAL A 151 12.66 14.56 -24.14
C VAL A 151 11.62 15.15 -25.07
N LEU A 152 12.01 16.16 -25.83
CA LEU A 152 11.10 16.89 -26.71
C LEU A 152 10.71 16.04 -27.92
N ASN A 153 9.56 16.36 -28.52
CA ASN A 153 9.22 15.79 -29.82
C ASN A 153 10.18 16.30 -30.89
N GLY A 154 10.82 15.35 -31.60
CA GLY A 154 11.82 15.65 -32.62
C GLY A 154 11.22 16.12 -33.94
N ALA A 155 12.09 16.65 -34.80
CA ALA A 155 11.78 17.01 -36.18
C ALA A 155 12.92 16.61 -37.12
N GLU A 156 12.58 16.37 -38.39
CA GLU A 156 13.56 16.19 -39.45
C GLU A 156 14.16 17.56 -39.82
N ILE A 157 15.44 17.75 -39.52
CA ILE A 157 16.12 19.03 -39.69
C ILE A 157 16.58 19.15 -41.14
N LEU A 158 16.16 20.21 -41.84
CA LEU A 158 16.70 20.49 -43.17
C LEU A 158 18.21 20.73 -43.10
N PRO A 159 19.00 20.24 -44.08
CA PRO A 159 20.42 20.52 -44.16
C PRO A 159 20.70 22.04 -44.12
N PRO A 160 21.71 22.52 -43.37
CA PRO A 160 21.96 23.95 -43.18
C PRO A 160 22.07 24.75 -44.49
N GLU A 161 22.74 24.21 -45.50
CA GLU A 161 22.89 24.84 -46.82
C GLU A 161 21.55 24.97 -47.55
N GLN A 162 20.68 23.96 -47.44
CA GLN A 162 19.37 23.96 -48.06
C GLN A 162 18.42 24.90 -47.32
N ALA A 163 18.44 24.89 -45.99
CA ALA A 163 17.67 25.81 -45.15
C ALA A 163 18.07 27.27 -45.44
N ALA A 164 19.37 27.58 -45.50
CA ALA A 164 19.86 28.91 -45.81
C ALA A 164 19.40 29.39 -47.20
N ALA A 165 19.47 28.52 -48.21
CA ALA A 165 18.98 28.83 -49.56
C ALA A 165 17.47 29.10 -49.57
N ASP A 166 16.67 28.26 -48.89
CA ASP A 166 15.23 28.42 -48.83
C ASP A 166 14.82 29.67 -48.02
N ILE A 167 15.52 29.99 -46.93
CA ILE A 167 15.29 31.21 -46.13
C ILE A 167 15.59 32.46 -46.97
N ALA A 168 16.74 32.51 -47.64
CA ALA A 168 17.12 33.64 -48.49
C ALA A 168 16.12 33.81 -49.66
N ALA A 169 15.70 32.70 -50.28
CA ALA A 169 14.72 32.73 -51.36
C ALA A 169 13.36 33.28 -50.92
N ARG A 170 12.89 32.97 -49.70
CA ARG A 170 11.63 33.52 -49.15
C ARG A 170 11.77 35.00 -48.77
N ALA A 171 12.88 35.39 -48.16
CA ALA A 171 13.12 36.77 -47.77
C ALA A 171 13.04 37.72 -48.99
N GLY A 172 13.60 37.30 -50.13
CA GLY A 172 13.59 38.05 -51.38
C GLY A 172 12.28 38.08 -52.19
N ARG A 173 11.21 37.37 -51.77
CA ARG A 173 9.93 37.40 -52.50
C ARG A 173 9.17 38.69 -52.24
N ASN A 174 8.61 39.26 -53.31
CA ASN A 174 7.75 40.45 -53.22
C ASN A 174 6.33 40.05 -52.77
N PRO A 175 5.86 40.49 -51.59
CA PRO A 175 4.52 40.21 -51.09
C PRO A 175 3.41 40.69 -52.03
N GLU A 176 3.65 41.73 -52.84
CA GLU A 176 2.69 42.29 -53.80
C GLU A 176 2.43 41.34 -55.00
N THR A 177 3.37 40.44 -55.28
CA THR A 177 3.23 39.42 -56.34
C THR A 177 2.66 38.09 -55.84
N GLY A 178 2.39 37.99 -54.53
CA GLY A 178 1.81 36.83 -53.84
C GLY A 178 2.58 36.47 -52.57
N PHE A 179 1.86 36.28 -51.47
CA PHE A 179 2.42 35.87 -50.17
C PHE A 179 1.68 34.63 -49.64
N VAL A 180 2.40 33.57 -49.29
CA VAL A 180 1.85 32.27 -48.92
C VAL A 180 2.07 32.00 -47.44
N ALA A 181 0.99 31.87 -46.69
CA ALA A 181 1.00 31.36 -45.32
C ALA A 181 0.57 29.89 -45.29
N VAL A 182 1.22 29.08 -44.45
CA VAL A 182 0.88 27.65 -44.31
C VAL A 182 0.39 27.31 -42.89
N PHE A 183 -0.60 26.43 -42.81
CA PHE A 183 -1.10 25.82 -41.58
C PHE A 183 -1.24 24.31 -41.75
N ILE A 184 -0.59 23.54 -40.87
CA ILE A 184 -0.71 22.08 -40.80
C ILE A 184 -1.67 21.73 -39.65
N GLY A 185 -2.62 20.81 -39.85
CA GLY A 185 -3.50 20.35 -38.77
C GLY A 185 -4.21 19.02 -39.06
N SER A 186 -4.39 18.20 -38.03
CA SER A 186 -5.33 17.08 -38.05
C SER A 186 -6.77 17.56 -37.83
N ASP A 187 -7.75 16.66 -37.98
CA ASP A 187 -9.18 16.91 -37.75
C ASP A 187 -9.57 17.09 -36.26
N HIS A 188 -8.60 17.11 -35.35
CA HIS A 188 -8.86 17.40 -33.94
C HIS A 188 -9.36 18.84 -33.71
N ARG A 189 -10.28 18.98 -32.77
CA ARG A 189 -11.02 20.22 -32.49
C ARG A 189 -10.15 21.48 -32.38
N PRO A 190 -9.02 21.50 -31.63
CA PRO A 190 -8.18 22.70 -31.54
C PRO A 190 -7.58 23.15 -32.88
N ASN A 191 -7.29 22.21 -33.79
CA ASN A 191 -6.79 22.54 -35.13
C ASN A 191 -7.93 23.05 -36.03
N VAL A 192 -9.13 22.49 -35.88
CA VAL A 192 -10.33 22.95 -36.61
C VAL A 192 -10.67 24.39 -36.23
N ASP A 193 -10.71 24.70 -34.93
CA ASP A 193 -11.00 26.05 -34.44
C ASP A 193 -9.92 27.05 -34.93
N ALA A 194 -8.64 26.65 -34.89
CA ALA A 194 -7.52 27.43 -35.43
C ALA A 194 -7.65 27.68 -36.95
N ALA A 195 -7.98 26.64 -37.73
CA ALA A 195 -8.14 26.76 -39.18
C ALA A 195 -9.34 27.64 -39.57
N ARG A 196 -10.44 27.54 -38.81
CA ARG A 196 -11.62 28.41 -38.97
C ARG A 196 -11.27 29.86 -38.70
N PHE A 197 -10.62 30.17 -37.57
CA PHE A 197 -10.13 31.51 -37.27
C PHE A 197 -9.25 32.09 -38.40
N LEU A 198 -8.37 31.28 -38.98
CA LEU A 198 -7.56 31.71 -40.13
C LEU A 198 -8.42 32.09 -41.35
N CYS A 199 -9.52 31.37 -41.59
CA CYS A 199 -10.42 31.63 -42.71
C CYS A 199 -11.40 32.79 -42.46
N THR A 200 -11.88 32.96 -41.22
CA THR A 200 -12.91 33.93 -40.86
C THR A 200 -12.33 35.31 -40.52
N ASP A 201 -11.18 35.37 -39.86
CA ASP A 201 -10.63 36.60 -39.30
C ASP A 201 -9.35 37.05 -40.02
N VAL A 202 -8.44 36.11 -40.30
CA VAL A 202 -7.11 36.45 -40.83
C VAL A 202 -7.11 36.65 -42.35
N LEU A 203 -7.61 35.68 -43.11
CA LEU A 203 -7.57 35.69 -44.57
C LEU A 203 -8.37 36.86 -45.21
N PRO A 204 -9.50 37.32 -44.64
CA PRO A 204 -10.19 38.52 -45.12
C PRO A 204 -9.44 39.82 -44.81
N ALA A 205 -8.76 39.91 -43.66
CA ALA A 205 -8.04 41.10 -43.22
C ALA A 205 -6.70 41.34 -43.97
N LEU A 206 -6.22 40.33 -44.70
CA LEU A 206 -4.92 40.34 -45.41
C LEU A 206 -5.10 39.92 -46.88
N PRO A 207 -5.59 40.81 -47.76
CA PRO A 207 -6.00 40.45 -49.13
C PRO A 207 -4.84 40.02 -50.06
N GLY A 208 -3.59 40.37 -49.74
CA GLY A 208 -2.39 39.95 -50.46
C GLY A 208 -1.86 38.55 -50.09
N MET A 209 -2.51 37.87 -49.15
CA MET A 209 -2.09 36.57 -48.63
C MET A 209 -2.96 35.42 -49.16
N SER A 210 -2.32 34.33 -49.56
CA SER A 210 -2.95 33.02 -49.77
C SER A 210 -2.66 32.11 -48.58
N LEU A 211 -3.66 31.32 -48.17
CA LEU A 211 -3.55 30.36 -47.08
C LEU A 211 -3.51 28.93 -47.62
N TRP A 212 -2.47 28.19 -47.29
CA TRP A 212 -2.32 26.77 -47.61
C TRP A 212 -2.58 25.94 -46.36
N VAL A 213 -3.54 25.02 -46.43
CA VAL A 213 -3.92 24.14 -45.32
C VAL A 213 -3.59 22.70 -45.68
N ILE A 214 -2.86 22.02 -44.79
CA ILE A 214 -2.39 20.65 -44.97
C ILE A 214 -2.90 19.78 -43.82
N GLY A 215 -3.33 18.56 -44.14
CA GLY A 215 -3.78 17.53 -43.20
C GLY A 215 -5.30 17.36 -43.14
N GLY A 216 -5.73 16.45 -42.25
CA GLY A 216 -7.14 16.07 -42.08
C GLY A 216 -8.08 17.23 -41.71
N VAL A 217 -7.54 18.33 -41.18
CA VAL A 217 -8.32 19.54 -40.85
C VAL A 217 -9.04 20.13 -42.07
N CYS A 218 -8.55 19.86 -43.30
CA CYS A 218 -9.15 20.35 -44.54
C CYS A 218 -10.62 19.97 -44.71
N ALA A 219 -11.05 18.83 -44.15
CA ALA A 219 -12.44 18.38 -44.20
C ALA A 219 -13.38 19.28 -43.39
N ALA A 220 -12.88 19.95 -42.34
CA ALA A 220 -13.68 20.85 -41.52
C ALA A 220 -13.87 22.26 -42.14
N LEU A 221 -13.29 22.49 -43.32
CA LEU A 221 -13.27 23.77 -44.03
C LEU A 221 -14.11 23.76 -45.32
N ASP A 222 -15.00 22.79 -45.50
CA ASP A 222 -15.84 22.70 -46.71
C ASP A 222 -16.72 23.94 -46.91
N GLU A 223 -17.13 24.61 -45.83
CA GLU A 223 -17.88 25.88 -45.89
C GLU A 223 -17.07 27.03 -46.52
N PHE A 224 -15.74 26.90 -46.62
CA PHE A 224 -14.85 27.88 -47.24
C PHE A 224 -14.33 27.41 -48.61
N ALA A 225 -14.91 26.37 -49.21
CA ALA A 225 -14.40 25.77 -50.45
C ALA A 225 -14.31 26.76 -51.63
N ASP A 226 -15.20 27.76 -51.67
CA ASP A 226 -15.26 28.77 -52.74
C ASP A 226 -14.27 29.93 -52.54
N GLN A 227 -13.48 29.95 -51.46
CA GLN A 227 -12.51 31.01 -51.19
C GLN A 227 -11.27 30.86 -52.11
N PRO A 228 -11.06 31.72 -53.13
CA PRO A 228 -9.98 31.53 -54.11
C PRO A 228 -8.57 31.61 -53.53
N ARG A 229 -8.40 32.27 -52.37
CA ARG A 229 -7.10 32.40 -51.68
C ARG A 229 -6.82 31.26 -50.69
N LEU A 230 -7.74 30.33 -50.51
CA LEU A 230 -7.57 29.15 -49.66
C LEU A 230 -7.25 27.93 -50.52
N LYS A 231 -6.09 27.30 -50.29
CA LYS A 231 -5.73 26.01 -50.89
C LYS A 231 -5.73 24.92 -49.83
N ARG A 232 -6.54 23.89 -50.05
CA ARG A 232 -6.67 22.71 -49.18
C ARG A 232 -5.96 21.53 -49.84
N PHE A 233 -4.89 21.04 -49.24
CA PHE A 233 -4.09 19.95 -49.79
C PHE A 233 -4.53 18.57 -49.27
N GLY A 234 -5.36 18.52 -48.22
CA GLY A 234 -5.68 17.27 -47.54
C GLY A 234 -4.44 16.63 -46.90
N THR A 235 -4.49 15.33 -46.63
CA THR A 235 -3.35 14.57 -46.15
C THR A 235 -2.39 14.30 -47.31
N VAL A 236 -1.11 14.63 -47.14
CA VAL A 236 -0.04 14.46 -48.13
C VAL A 236 1.12 13.65 -47.54
N ASP A 237 1.98 13.10 -48.40
CA ASP A 237 3.21 12.41 -47.97
C ASP A 237 4.29 13.39 -47.47
N GLN A 238 5.37 12.84 -46.89
CA GLN A 238 6.46 13.62 -46.30
C GLN A 238 7.18 14.50 -47.34
N ASP A 239 7.36 14.00 -48.56
CA ASP A 239 8.04 14.71 -49.64
C ASP A 239 7.23 15.90 -50.13
N GLU A 240 5.92 15.73 -50.33
CA GLU A 240 5.00 16.79 -50.73
C GLU A 240 4.84 17.82 -49.60
N LYS A 241 4.70 17.38 -48.35
CA LYS A 241 4.68 18.29 -47.19
C LYS A 241 5.94 19.16 -47.16
N THR A 242 7.11 18.55 -47.35
CA THR A 242 8.39 19.27 -47.44
C THR A 242 8.38 20.27 -48.60
N ARG A 243 7.93 19.88 -49.80
CA ARG A 243 7.82 20.79 -50.95
C ARG A 243 6.90 21.99 -50.67
N LEU A 244 5.78 21.78 -49.98
CA LEU A 244 4.83 22.83 -49.62
C LEU A 244 5.43 23.79 -48.58
N LEU A 245 6.06 23.26 -47.53
CA LEU A 245 6.73 24.07 -46.50
C LEU A 245 7.90 24.89 -47.07
N ARG A 246 8.66 24.33 -48.02
CA ARG A 246 9.71 25.07 -48.75
C ARG A 246 9.17 26.24 -49.57
N ARG A 247 7.94 26.12 -50.06
CA ARG A 247 7.28 27.15 -50.87
C ARG A 247 6.50 28.18 -50.05
N ALA A 248 6.16 27.91 -48.80
CA ALA A 248 5.52 28.89 -47.93
C ALA A 248 6.48 30.03 -47.54
N ASP A 249 5.94 31.23 -47.31
CA ASP A 249 6.69 32.41 -46.84
C ASP A 249 6.70 32.50 -45.32
N ILE A 250 5.58 32.15 -44.68
CA ILE A 250 5.43 32.07 -43.23
C ILE A 250 4.59 30.85 -42.84
N ALA A 251 4.74 30.41 -41.59
CA ALA A 251 3.87 29.42 -40.98
C ALA A 251 2.99 30.05 -39.89
N LEU A 252 1.77 29.54 -39.75
CA LEU A 252 0.80 30.01 -38.76
C LEU A 252 0.47 28.89 -37.78
N ASN A 253 0.30 29.26 -36.51
CA ASN A 253 -0.17 28.35 -35.46
C ASN A 253 -1.07 29.07 -34.42
N PRO A 254 -2.33 29.35 -34.75
CA PRO A 254 -3.25 30.06 -33.86
C PRO A 254 -3.97 29.12 -32.87
N VAL A 255 -3.41 27.96 -32.54
CA VAL A 255 -4.06 27.01 -31.62
C VAL A 255 -4.13 27.61 -30.21
N SER A 256 -5.32 27.72 -29.63
CA SER A 256 -5.52 28.34 -28.30
C SER A 256 -5.58 27.36 -27.13
N MET A 257 -5.77 26.06 -27.40
CA MET A 257 -5.91 24.99 -26.39
C MET A 257 -5.07 23.74 -26.72
N GLY A 258 -4.62 23.00 -25.70
CA GLY A 258 -3.91 21.70 -25.83
C GLY A 258 -2.93 21.40 -24.68
N SER A 259 -2.53 20.13 -24.52
CA SER A 259 -1.44 19.63 -23.64
C SER A 259 -0.29 19.04 -24.49
N GLY A 260 0.80 18.59 -23.88
CA GLY A 260 1.98 18.12 -24.58
C GLY A 260 2.70 19.23 -25.35
N SER A 261 3.39 18.87 -26.44
CA SER A 261 4.02 19.82 -27.36
C SER A 261 3.26 19.94 -28.68
N SER A 262 3.40 21.09 -29.35
CA SER A 262 2.77 21.33 -30.66
C SER A 262 3.67 20.85 -31.80
N LEU A 263 3.44 19.64 -32.31
CA LEU A 263 4.28 19.03 -33.36
C LEU A 263 4.50 19.91 -34.61
N LYS A 264 3.52 20.74 -34.97
CA LYS A 264 3.65 21.67 -36.11
C LYS A 264 4.71 22.76 -35.89
N ALA A 265 4.91 23.19 -34.63
CA ALA A 265 5.89 24.24 -34.32
C ALA A 265 7.33 23.75 -34.51
N SER A 266 7.64 22.52 -34.08
CA SER A 266 8.98 21.94 -34.32
C SER A 266 9.26 21.79 -35.82
N GLU A 267 8.27 21.36 -36.59
CA GLU A 267 8.37 21.19 -38.03
C GLU A 267 8.60 22.54 -38.75
N TYR A 268 7.87 23.59 -38.40
CA TYR A 268 8.09 24.92 -38.98
C TYR A 268 9.50 25.45 -38.70
N MET A 269 9.99 25.30 -37.47
CA MET A 269 11.34 25.71 -37.10
C MET A 269 12.39 24.88 -37.84
N ALA A 270 12.21 23.56 -37.96
CA ALA A 270 13.11 22.68 -38.71
C ALA A 270 13.23 23.01 -40.20
N HIS A 271 12.20 23.64 -40.78
CA HIS A 271 12.21 24.17 -42.15
C HIS A 271 12.67 25.63 -42.26
N GLY A 272 13.05 26.27 -41.15
CA GLY A 272 13.43 27.69 -41.10
C GLY A 272 12.29 28.63 -41.49
N LEU A 273 11.04 28.24 -41.25
CA LEU A 273 9.88 29.06 -41.58
C LEU A 273 9.64 30.12 -40.50
N PRO A 274 9.60 31.41 -40.86
CA PRO A 274 9.17 32.46 -39.94
C PRO A 274 7.74 32.16 -39.50
N THR A 275 7.53 32.04 -38.20
CA THR A 275 6.28 31.53 -37.64
C THR A 275 5.58 32.59 -36.81
N VAL A 276 4.26 32.72 -36.97
CA VAL A 276 3.38 33.42 -36.03
C VAL A 276 2.58 32.38 -35.26
N SER A 277 2.65 32.40 -33.94
CA SER A 277 1.98 31.43 -33.09
C SER A 277 1.36 32.09 -31.86
N THR A 278 0.30 31.49 -31.33
CA THR A 278 -0.15 31.78 -29.97
C THR A 278 0.86 31.25 -28.95
N PRO A 279 0.82 31.72 -27.69
CA PRO A 279 1.57 31.11 -26.60
C PRO A 279 1.34 29.59 -26.50
N THR A 280 0.08 29.15 -26.62
CA THR A 280 -0.30 27.73 -26.59
C THR A 280 0.22 26.96 -27.81
N GLY A 281 0.38 27.61 -28.96
CA GLY A 281 0.87 26.99 -30.19
C GLY A 281 2.37 26.66 -30.17
N VAL A 282 3.18 27.33 -29.35
CA VAL A 282 4.61 27.01 -29.17
C VAL A 282 4.91 26.24 -27.89
N ARG A 283 3.88 25.79 -27.17
CA ARG A 283 4.06 24.99 -25.94
C ARG A 283 4.96 23.78 -26.18
N GLY A 284 5.75 23.44 -25.16
CA GLY A 284 6.71 22.35 -25.20
C GLY A 284 8.04 22.70 -25.86
N PHE A 285 8.23 23.93 -26.36
CA PHE A 285 9.50 24.38 -26.94
C PHE A 285 10.00 25.66 -26.24
N ASP A 286 11.31 25.73 -25.98
CA ASP A 286 11.96 26.88 -25.35
C ASP A 286 12.29 27.96 -26.38
N VAL A 287 11.24 28.65 -26.83
CA VAL A 287 11.35 29.67 -27.88
C VAL A 287 11.15 31.08 -27.33
N ALA A 288 11.89 32.04 -27.89
CA ALA A 288 11.80 33.44 -27.52
C ALA A 288 11.01 34.24 -28.57
N ASP A 289 10.08 35.08 -28.10
CA ASP A 289 9.30 35.99 -28.94
C ASP A 289 10.21 36.93 -29.73
N ARG A 290 9.84 37.18 -30.99
CA ARG A 290 10.56 37.99 -32.00
C ARG A 290 12.03 37.60 -32.22
N ARG A 291 12.46 36.43 -31.73
CA ARG A 291 13.78 35.85 -31.98
C ARG A 291 13.67 34.52 -32.71
N HIS A 292 12.86 33.59 -32.23
CA HIS A 292 12.63 32.29 -32.90
C HIS A 292 11.26 32.26 -33.60
N VAL A 293 10.25 32.84 -32.94
CA VAL A 293 8.85 32.86 -33.39
C VAL A 293 8.24 34.20 -32.99
N ILE A 294 7.23 34.71 -33.70
CA ILE A 294 6.39 35.81 -33.18
C ILE A 294 5.24 35.21 -32.37
N ILE A 295 5.22 35.48 -31.08
CA ILE A 295 4.21 35.01 -30.15
C ILE A 295 3.15 36.11 -29.99
N ALA A 296 1.94 35.84 -30.47
CA ALA A 296 0.82 36.79 -30.40
C ALA A 296 -0.49 36.08 -30.02
N PRO A 297 -1.31 36.67 -29.12
CA PRO A 297 -2.67 36.18 -28.90
C PRO A 297 -3.52 36.42 -30.16
N LEU A 298 -4.72 35.81 -30.22
CA LEU A 298 -5.57 35.83 -31.43
C LEU A 298 -5.92 37.26 -31.87
N GLU A 299 -6.15 38.17 -30.92
CA GLU A 299 -6.47 39.58 -31.16
C GLU A 299 -5.31 40.33 -31.84
N GLY A 300 -4.07 39.92 -31.56
CA GLY A 300 -2.84 40.49 -32.14
C GLY A 300 -2.35 39.79 -33.40
N PHE A 301 -2.98 38.67 -33.79
CA PHE A 301 -2.43 37.74 -34.77
C PHE A 301 -2.31 38.36 -36.17
N VAL A 302 -3.32 39.11 -36.61
CA VAL A 302 -3.32 39.82 -37.91
C VAL A 302 -2.19 40.86 -37.99
N LYS A 303 -1.94 41.59 -36.89
CA LYS A 303 -0.87 42.57 -36.84
C LYS A 303 0.50 41.88 -36.95
N ALA A 304 0.71 40.80 -36.22
CA ALA A 304 1.95 40.03 -36.27
C ALA A 304 2.26 39.49 -37.67
N ILE A 305 1.24 39.01 -38.40
CA ILE A 305 1.40 38.57 -39.79
C ILE A 305 1.76 39.76 -40.70
N ARG A 306 1.11 40.91 -40.51
CA ARG A 306 1.40 42.12 -41.29
C ARG A 306 2.83 42.60 -41.09
N ASP A 307 3.34 42.59 -39.86
CA ASP A 307 4.73 42.92 -39.56
C ASP A 307 5.68 42.03 -40.40
N LEU A 308 5.44 40.72 -40.43
CA LEU A 308 6.23 39.79 -41.24
C LEU A 308 6.07 40.03 -42.74
N MET A 309 4.89 40.39 -43.24
CA MET A 309 4.71 40.70 -44.67
C MET A 309 5.53 41.92 -45.07
N SER A 310 5.63 42.95 -44.21
CA SER A 310 6.32 44.19 -44.50
C SER A 310 7.84 44.17 -44.27
N ASP A 311 8.37 43.20 -43.53
CA ASP A 311 9.78 43.19 -43.11
C ASP A 311 10.53 41.92 -43.55
N PRO A 312 11.19 41.95 -44.73
CA PRO A 312 12.02 40.86 -45.23
C PRO A 312 13.18 40.47 -44.29
N ALA A 313 13.79 41.45 -43.61
CA ALA A 313 14.93 41.21 -42.73
C ALA A 313 14.49 40.49 -41.45
N LEU A 314 13.31 40.83 -40.93
CA LEU A 314 12.69 40.11 -39.82
C LEU A 314 12.35 38.67 -40.21
N ARG A 315 11.78 38.44 -41.40
CA ARG A 315 11.55 37.06 -41.91
C ARG A 315 12.85 36.26 -41.96
N GLN A 316 13.90 36.83 -42.56
CA GLN A 316 15.18 36.14 -42.66
C GLN A 316 15.76 35.80 -41.28
N SER A 317 15.85 36.78 -40.38
CA SER A 317 16.44 36.60 -39.04
C SER A 317 15.66 35.59 -38.19
N LEU A 318 14.32 35.61 -38.22
CA LEU A 318 13.49 34.61 -37.54
C LEU A 318 13.71 33.21 -38.12
N GLY A 319 13.72 33.06 -39.44
CA GLY A 319 13.94 31.77 -40.09
C GLY A 319 15.30 31.16 -39.74
N GLU A 320 16.37 31.96 -39.78
CA GLU A 320 17.72 31.54 -39.42
C GLU A 320 17.84 31.13 -37.94
N ALA A 321 17.24 31.92 -37.06
CA ALA A 321 17.28 31.66 -35.62
C ALA A 321 16.42 30.45 -35.23
N ALA A 322 15.24 30.29 -35.83
CA ALA A 322 14.36 29.15 -35.65
C ALA A 322 15.01 27.85 -36.12
N HIS A 323 15.58 27.83 -37.32
CA HIS A 323 16.28 26.66 -37.87
C HIS A 323 17.45 26.25 -37.00
N ARG A 324 18.28 27.22 -36.59
CA ARG A 324 19.43 26.96 -35.71
C ARG A 324 18.99 26.40 -34.37
N HIS A 325 17.94 26.95 -33.77
CA HIS A 325 17.37 26.43 -32.52
C HIS A 325 16.86 25.00 -32.70
N ALA A 326 16.10 24.72 -33.77
CA ALA A 326 15.62 23.37 -34.07
C ALA A 326 16.76 22.37 -34.31
N ALA A 327 17.79 22.75 -35.07
CA ALA A 327 18.96 21.89 -35.30
C ALA A 327 19.71 21.54 -34.02
N GLN A 328 19.78 22.48 -33.07
CA GLN A 328 20.47 22.29 -31.79
C GLN A 328 19.65 21.50 -30.76
N THR A 329 18.33 21.58 -30.84
CA THR A 329 17.46 21.13 -29.73
C THR A 329 16.37 20.14 -30.13
N LEU A 330 16.02 19.98 -31.41
CA LEU A 330 14.86 19.21 -31.87
C LEU A 330 15.22 18.10 -32.87
N GLY A 331 16.49 17.95 -33.26
CA GLY A 331 16.90 16.84 -34.13
C GLY A 331 16.59 15.47 -33.51
N TRP A 332 16.14 14.51 -34.32
CA TRP A 332 15.84 13.15 -33.85
C TRP A 332 17.03 12.46 -33.18
N ASP A 333 18.25 12.75 -33.63
CA ASP A 333 19.50 12.29 -33.03
C ASP A 333 19.72 12.88 -31.63
N VAL A 334 19.42 14.17 -31.44
CA VAL A 334 19.47 14.84 -30.14
C VAL A 334 18.47 14.21 -29.17
N GLN A 335 17.22 14.02 -29.60
CA GLN A 335 16.17 13.43 -28.76
C GLN A 335 16.41 11.95 -28.45
N ALA A 336 16.90 11.18 -29.42
CA ALA A 336 17.28 9.79 -29.20
C ALA A 336 18.41 9.67 -28.17
N ASN A 337 19.41 10.57 -28.20
CA ASN A 337 20.47 10.60 -27.20
C ASN A 337 19.96 10.99 -25.81
N ALA A 338 19.04 11.96 -25.72
CA ALA A 338 18.39 12.34 -24.46
C ALA A 338 17.59 11.17 -23.87
N LEU A 339 16.73 10.51 -24.66
CA LEU A 339 15.99 9.33 -24.24
C LEU A 339 16.92 8.19 -23.81
N ARG A 340 17.98 7.94 -24.57
CA ARG A 340 19.00 6.92 -24.24
C ARG A 340 19.67 7.21 -22.89
N ALA A 341 19.95 8.48 -22.58
CA ALA A 341 20.54 8.87 -21.30
C ALA A 341 19.57 8.56 -20.14
N VAL A 342 18.29 8.89 -20.29
CA VAL A 342 17.26 8.58 -19.29
C VAL A 342 17.15 7.07 -19.09
N VAL A 343 16.96 6.30 -20.17
CA VAL A 343 16.85 4.83 -20.12
C VAL A 343 18.07 4.21 -19.43
N ARG A 344 19.29 4.67 -19.77
CA ARG A 344 20.52 4.19 -19.13
C ARG A 344 20.60 4.55 -17.66
N ALA A 345 20.25 5.77 -17.26
CA ALA A 345 20.28 6.18 -15.86
C ALA A 345 19.32 5.32 -15.02
N THR A 346 18.12 5.06 -15.54
CA THR A 346 17.13 4.17 -14.90
C THR A 346 17.65 2.74 -14.82
N ALA A 347 18.21 2.19 -15.91
CA ALA A 347 18.77 0.85 -15.93
C ALA A 347 20.05 0.69 -15.07
N VAL A 348 20.88 1.72 -14.89
CA VAL A 348 22.10 1.66 -14.07
C VAL A 348 21.80 1.76 -12.58
N LYS A 349 20.80 2.54 -12.15
CA LYS A 349 20.34 2.52 -10.74
C LYS A 349 19.91 1.11 -10.32
N SER A 350 19.21 0.39 -11.19
CA SER A 350 18.84 -1.02 -10.96
C SER A 350 20.03 -1.99 -11.08
N VAL A 351 21.01 -1.73 -11.96
CA VAL A 351 22.20 -2.58 -12.09
C VAL A 351 23.21 -2.37 -10.96
N ARG A 352 23.27 -1.22 -10.28
CA ARG A 352 24.14 -1.06 -9.09
C ARG A 352 23.68 -1.89 -7.86
N ARG A 353 22.52 -2.54 -7.94
CA ARG A 353 22.15 -3.67 -7.08
C ARG A 353 22.87 -5.00 -7.45
N SER A 354 23.83 -5.00 -8.37
CA SER A 354 24.41 -6.20 -9.01
C SER A 354 25.27 -7.13 -8.16
N GLN A 355 25.63 -6.77 -6.92
CA GLN A 355 26.06 -7.80 -5.97
C GLN A 355 24.90 -8.08 -5.04
N PRO A 356 24.43 -9.34 -4.99
CA PRO A 356 23.38 -9.71 -4.05
C PRO A 356 23.88 -9.40 -2.65
N LEU A 357 23.03 -8.75 -1.85
CA LEU A 357 23.30 -8.51 -0.45
C LEU A 357 23.49 -9.86 0.25
N ARG A 358 24.61 -10.08 0.91
CA ARG A 358 24.80 -11.26 1.78
C ARG A 358 24.08 -10.98 3.09
N LEU A 359 22.87 -11.49 3.23
CA LEU A 359 22.02 -11.25 4.39
C LEU A 359 22.09 -12.45 5.33
N LEU A 360 22.48 -12.21 6.58
CA LEU A 360 22.34 -13.19 7.65
C LEU A 360 20.98 -13.00 8.33
N VAL A 361 20.09 -13.98 8.23
CA VAL A 361 18.81 -14.01 8.94
C VAL A 361 18.96 -14.84 10.20
N VAL A 362 18.56 -14.28 11.34
CA VAL A 362 18.49 -14.99 12.63
C VAL A 362 17.03 -15.05 13.05
N ALA A 363 16.49 -16.25 13.22
CA ALA A 363 15.09 -16.46 13.60
C ALA A 363 14.99 -17.32 14.87
N ASP A 364 14.04 -17.02 15.74
CA ASP A 364 13.67 -17.78 16.96
C ASP A 364 12.85 -19.05 16.66
N SER A 365 12.29 -19.17 15.46
CA SER A 365 11.62 -20.39 14.98
C SER A 365 11.69 -20.49 13.46
N CYS A 366 11.58 -21.72 12.94
CA CYS A 366 11.40 -21.97 11.53
C CYS A 366 10.65 -23.29 11.32
N THR A 367 9.32 -23.23 11.39
CA THR A 367 8.44 -24.41 11.34
C THR A 367 7.71 -24.49 9.99
N GLU A 368 7.43 -25.71 9.52
CA GLU A 368 6.53 -25.95 8.39
C GLU A 368 5.45 -26.97 8.81
N PRO A 369 4.15 -26.60 8.80
CA PRO A 369 3.63 -25.28 8.46
C PRO A 369 4.09 -24.18 9.45
N CYS A 370 4.11 -22.93 8.98
CA CYS A 370 4.38 -21.77 9.83
C CYS A 370 3.37 -21.71 10.98
N ARG A 371 3.78 -21.24 12.16
CA ARG A 371 2.90 -21.23 13.35
C ARG A 371 1.72 -20.30 13.18
N ASP A 372 1.95 -19.17 12.52
CA ASP A 372 0.93 -18.19 12.24
C ASP A 372 1.17 -17.49 10.89
N ARG A 373 0.25 -16.60 10.52
CA ARG A 373 0.32 -15.83 9.27
C ARG A 373 1.46 -14.80 9.24
N ARG A 374 2.00 -14.37 10.38
CA ARG A 374 3.13 -13.43 10.42
C ARG A 374 4.44 -14.15 10.15
N ASP A 375 4.60 -15.37 10.67
CA ASP A 375 5.69 -16.29 10.32
C ASP A 375 5.69 -16.55 8.80
N ASP A 376 4.51 -16.84 8.24
CA ASP A 376 4.37 -17.05 6.80
C ASP A 376 4.68 -15.77 6.00
N SER A 377 4.30 -14.60 6.52
CA SER A 377 4.58 -13.31 5.89
C SER A 377 6.08 -13.01 5.79
N LEU A 378 6.86 -13.29 6.84
CA LEU A 378 8.31 -13.13 6.81
C LEU A 378 8.93 -14.10 5.81
N ARG A 379 8.54 -15.37 5.83
CA ARG A 379 9.01 -16.38 4.89
C ARG A 379 8.76 -15.95 3.45
N LEU A 380 7.54 -15.52 3.12
CA LEU A 380 7.16 -15.07 1.77
C LEU A 380 7.94 -13.82 1.33
N MET A 381 8.21 -12.89 2.25
CA MET A 381 9.05 -11.72 1.97
C MET A 381 10.50 -12.13 1.67
N LEU A 382 11.08 -13.06 2.45
CA LEU A 382 12.44 -13.57 2.22
C LEU A 382 12.53 -14.43 0.95
N ASP A 383 11.51 -15.22 0.65
CA ASP A 383 11.38 -15.99 -0.61
C ASP A 383 11.37 -15.05 -1.81
N ALA A 384 10.58 -13.97 -1.76
CA ALA A 384 10.54 -12.98 -2.83
C ALA A 384 11.88 -12.24 -2.98
N LEU A 385 12.55 -11.92 -1.87
CA LEU A 385 13.87 -11.29 -1.88
C LEU A 385 14.94 -12.21 -2.48
N ALA A 386 15.00 -13.48 -2.07
CA ALA A 386 15.90 -14.46 -2.65
C ALA A 386 15.62 -14.69 -4.15
N ALA A 387 14.34 -14.86 -4.52
CA ALA A 387 13.92 -15.10 -5.90
C ALA A 387 14.21 -13.90 -6.83
N SER A 388 14.25 -12.68 -6.30
CA SER A 388 14.67 -11.48 -7.05
C SER A 388 16.13 -11.53 -7.50
N GLY A 389 16.98 -12.29 -6.78
CA GLY A 389 18.43 -12.31 -6.96
C GLY A 389 19.14 -11.09 -6.35
N GLU A 390 18.44 -10.23 -5.61
CA GLU A 390 19.03 -9.03 -4.97
C GLU A 390 19.68 -9.33 -3.61
N ALA A 391 19.48 -10.51 -3.03
CA ALA A 391 20.15 -10.98 -1.82
C ALA A 391 20.44 -12.49 -1.86
N THR A 392 21.54 -12.88 -1.21
CA THR A 392 21.85 -14.27 -0.82
C THR A 392 21.64 -14.37 0.68
N ILE A 393 20.80 -15.31 1.12
CA ILE A 393 20.36 -15.39 2.51
C ILE A 393 21.00 -16.61 3.18
N ASP A 394 21.73 -16.38 4.27
CA ASP A 394 22.13 -17.41 5.23
C ASP A 394 21.19 -17.36 6.44
N LEU A 395 20.78 -18.51 6.96
CA LEU A 395 19.85 -18.61 8.09
C LEU A 395 20.53 -19.24 9.33
N ILE A 396 20.26 -18.67 10.51
CA ILE A 396 20.46 -19.31 11.80
C ILE A 396 19.10 -19.43 12.49
N ALA A 397 18.71 -20.64 12.87
CA ALA A 397 17.43 -20.89 13.56
C ALA A 397 17.52 -22.13 14.47
N PRO A 398 16.64 -22.26 15.48
CA PRO A 398 16.52 -23.50 16.26
C PRO A 398 16.10 -24.71 15.41
N ASN A 399 16.66 -25.87 15.72
CA ASN A 399 16.35 -27.15 15.10
C ASN A 399 15.09 -27.80 15.71
N LEU A 400 13.96 -27.10 15.62
CA LEU A 400 12.72 -27.49 16.32
C LEU A 400 11.57 -27.64 15.31
N GLU A 401 10.66 -28.58 15.57
CA GLU A 401 9.39 -28.73 14.83
C GLU A 401 8.36 -27.74 15.35
N ASP A 402 8.30 -27.54 16.67
CA ASP A 402 7.41 -26.58 17.30
C ASP A 402 7.97 -26.08 18.65
N VAL A 403 7.51 -24.92 19.10
CA VAL A 403 7.80 -24.33 20.41
C VAL A 403 6.51 -23.68 20.86
N ARG A 404 6.03 -24.09 22.03
CA ARG A 404 4.75 -23.66 22.60
C ARG A 404 4.96 -23.13 24.00
N ASP A 405 4.21 -22.09 24.34
CA ASP A 405 4.14 -21.64 25.73
C ASP A 405 3.41 -22.69 26.57
N GLN A 406 3.96 -23.01 27.73
CA GLN A 406 3.31 -23.80 28.78
C GLN A 406 2.82 -22.86 29.87
N GLY A 407 1.66 -22.25 29.64
CA GLY A 407 1.16 -21.16 30.49
C GLY A 407 2.00 -19.89 30.34
N GLU A 408 2.05 -19.06 31.39
CA GLU A 408 2.76 -17.77 31.37
C GLU A 408 4.26 -17.90 31.73
N PHE A 409 4.72 -19.08 32.20
CA PHE A 409 6.06 -19.26 32.78
C PHE A 409 6.78 -20.54 32.37
N GLY A 410 6.49 -21.09 31.19
CA GLY A 410 7.22 -22.22 30.64
C GLY A 410 7.23 -22.26 29.12
N THR A 411 8.22 -22.94 28.56
CA THR A 411 8.36 -23.19 27.12
C THR A 411 8.51 -24.69 26.88
N ALA A 412 7.57 -25.28 26.13
CA ALA A 412 7.72 -26.61 25.57
C ALA A 412 8.35 -26.56 24.19
N ILE A 413 9.21 -27.51 23.89
CA ILE A 413 9.77 -27.70 22.56
C ILE A 413 9.37 -29.07 22.01
N LEU A 414 9.15 -29.12 20.70
CA LEU A 414 9.01 -30.35 19.94
C LEU A 414 10.26 -30.51 19.07
N PRO A 415 11.19 -31.43 19.40
CA PRO A 415 12.41 -31.64 18.63
C PRO A 415 12.10 -32.21 17.25
N ARG A 416 12.87 -31.81 16.24
CA ARG A 416 12.71 -32.32 14.87
C ARG A 416 13.28 -33.75 14.77
N THR A 417 12.49 -34.69 14.25
CA THR A 417 12.83 -36.14 14.27
C THR A 417 13.49 -36.70 13.00
N ALA A 418 13.62 -35.93 11.91
CA ALA A 418 14.24 -36.37 10.65
C ALA A 418 14.93 -35.21 9.88
N PRO A 419 15.95 -35.49 9.02
CA PRO A 419 16.68 -34.44 8.32
C PRO A 419 16.03 -34.08 6.98
N ALA A 420 15.75 -32.79 6.76
CA ALA A 420 15.76 -32.16 5.44
C ALA A 420 15.72 -30.62 5.54
N VAL A 421 16.81 -30.00 5.99
CA VAL A 421 16.95 -28.53 5.94
C VAL A 421 17.05 -28.02 4.49
N SER A 422 17.48 -28.87 3.55
CA SER A 422 17.66 -28.52 2.14
C SER A 422 16.40 -28.59 1.27
N ALA A 423 15.24 -28.95 1.83
CA ALA A 423 13.98 -29.06 1.07
C ALA A 423 12.88 -28.09 1.55
N VAL A 424 13.09 -27.36 2.65
CA VAL A 424 12.02 -26.77 3.47
C VAL A 424 12.05 -25.23 3.50
N LEU A 425 13.15 -24.56 3.15
CA LEU A 425 13.23 -23.09 3.17
C LEU A 425 13.87 -22.55 1.88
N PRO A 426 13.10 -22.39 0.79
CA PRO A 426 13.63 -22.08 -0.54
C PRO A 426 14.38 -20.74 -0.61
N PHE A 427 14.15 -19.81 0.32
CA PHE A 427 14.90 -18.56 0.39
C PHE A 427 16.36 -18.70 0.85
N ALA A 428 16.69 -19.72 1.66
CA ALA A 428 18.00 -19.80 2.32
C ALA A 428 19.03 -20.53 1.43
N GLN A 429 20.14 -19.88 1.14
CA GLN A 429 21.29 -20.49 0.46
C GLN A 429 22.00 -21.49 1.36
N SER A 430 22.14 -21.17 2.65
CA SER A 430 22.60 -22.10 3.67
C SER A 430 21.86 -21.84 4.98
N ALA A 431 21.75 -22.88 5.81
CA ALA A 431 21.10 -22.78 7.10
C ALA A 431 21.92 -23.53 8.16
N THR A 432 22.14 -22.88 9.30
CA THR A 432 22.72 -23.47 10.50
C THR A 432 21.57 -23.65 11.51
N LEU A 433 21.10 -24.89 11.64
CA LEU A 433 20.10 -25.23 12.64
C LEU A 433 20.77 -25.58 13.97
N LEU A 434 20.35 -24.91 15.04
CA LEU A 434 20.93 -25.07 16.38
C LEU A 434 20.14 -26.09 17.18
N ASP A 435 20.82 -27.07 17.75
CA ASP A 435 20.19 -27.94 18.74
C ASP A 435 19.89 -27.13 20.00
N CYS A 436 18.60 -27.06 20.33
CA CYS A 436 18.10 -26.31 21.49
C CYS A 436 17.47 -27.27 22.48
N THR A 437 17.65 -26.99 23.76
CA THR A 437 16.94 -27.68 24.85
C THR A 437 15.90 -26.75 25.47
N PRO A 438 14.81 -27.29 26.04
CA PRO A 438 13.89 -26.45 26.78
C PRO A 438 14.63 -25.84 27.99
N PRO A 439 14.16 -24.69 28.51
CA PRO A 439 14.66 -24.17 29.78
C PRO A 439 14.61 -25.27 30.85
N ALA A 440 15.56 -25.24 31.80
CA ALA A 440 15.55 -26.19 32.91
C ALA A 440 14.21 -26.09 33.63
N SER A 441 13.57 -27.23 33.94
CA SER A 441 12.27 -27.24 34.64
C SER A 441 12.41 -26.41 35.93
N PRO A 442 11.77 -25.24 36.00
CA PRO A 442 11.95 -24.39 37.16
C PRO A 442 11.34 -25.03 38.39
N ASP A 443 11.96 -24.80 39.55
CA ASP A 443 11.32 -25.13 40.81
C ASP A 443 10.01 -24.35 40.93
N THR A 444 8.93 -25.02 41.35
CA THR A 444 7.58 -24.45 41.46
C THR A 444 7.58 -23.14 42.24
N SER A 445 8.43 -23.04 43.28
CA SER A 445 8.61 -21.84 44.08
C SER A 445 9.08 -20.62 43.28
N THR A 446 9.97 -20.82 42.29
CA THR A 446 10.51 -19.76 41.44
C THR A 446 9.46 -19.25 40.48
N VAL A 447 8.68 -20.17 39.88
CA VAL A 447 7.58 -19.81 38.98
C VAL A 447 6.48 -19.04 39.70
N GLN A 448 6.11 -19.48 40.90
CA GLN A 448 5.12 -18.80 41.72
C GLN A 448 5.57 -17.39 42.16
N ALA A 449 6.85 -17.22 42.46
CA ALA A 449 7.43 -15.92 42.78
C ALA A 449 7.43 -14.98 41.57
N LEU A 450 7.75 -15.49 40.37
CA LEU A 450 7.64 -14.76 39.11
C LEU A 450 6.19 -14.34 38.84
N GLY A 451 5.24 -15.28 38.95
CA GLY A 451 3.80 -15.03 38.79
C GLY A 451 3.28 -13.96 39.73
N SER A 452 3.57 -14.08 41.02
CA SER A 452 3.13 -13.10 42.01
C SER A 452 3.67 -11.68 41.73
N ARG A 453 4.89 -11.59 41.19
CA ARG A 453 5.52 -10.31 40.85
C ARG A 453 4.94 -9.71 39.57
N LEU A 454 4.68 -10.51 38.54
CA LEU A 454 3.99 -10.04 37.32
C LEU A 454 2.53 -9.66 37.60
N ASP A 455 1.82 -10.37 38.48
CA ASP A 455 0.47 -10.00 38.93
C ASP A 455 0.47 -8.60 39.60
N ALA A 456 1.43 -8.33 40.48
CA ALA A 456 1.58 -7.02 41.12
C ALA A 456 1.96 -5.90 40.12
N GLU A 457 2.81 -6.21 39.14
CA GLU A 457 3.14 -5.29 38.04
C GLU A 457 1.92 -4.98 37.17
N ALA A 458 1.06 -5.96 36.89
CA ALA A 458 -0.16 -5.77 36.12
C ALA A 458 -1.14 -4.81 36.83
N ILE A 459 -1.18 -4.83 38.17
CA ILE A 459 -1.95 -3.83 38.95
C ILE A 459 -1.32 -2.44 38.82
N THR A 460 0.00 -2.35 38.89
CA THR A 460 0.75 -1.09 38.70
C THR A 460 0.52 -0.51 37.30
N PHE A 461 0.55 -1.37 36.28
CA PHE A 461 0.16 -1.04 34.91
C PHE A 461 -1.26 -0.44 34.89
N GLY A 462 -2.23 -1.13 35.50
CA GLY A 462 -3.62 -0.69 35.62
C GLY A 462 -3.75 0.69 36.26
N ARG A 463 -3.02 0.95 37.36
CA ARG A 463 -3.02 2.26 38.05
C ARG A 463 -2.61 3.42 37.16
N GLN A 464 -1.58 3.24 36.33
CA GLN A 464 -1.07 4.29 35.45
C GLN A 464 -2.06 4.68 34.34
N ILE A 465 -2.99 3.78 34.01
CA ILE A 465 -3.98 4.01 32.95
C ILE A 465 -5.38 4.37 33.46
N ILE A 466 -5.64 4.35 34.77
CA ILE A 466 -6.91 4.81 35.36
C ILE A 466 -7.40 6.16 34.81
N PRO A 467 -6.56 7.21 34.66
CA PRO A 467 -7.03 8.52 34.21
C PRO A 467 -7.67 8.54 32.82
N ILE A 468 -7.37 7.54 31.99
CA ILE A 468 -7.87 7.43 30.61
C ILE A 468 -9.02 6.42 30.46
N LEU A 469 -9.29 5.59 31.48
CA LEU A 469 -10.42 4.67 31.45
C LEU A 469 -11.75 5.44 31.61
N ARG A 470 -12.80 4.96 30.92
CA ARG A 470 -14.14 5.57 30.90
C ARG A 470 -15.26 4.63 31.34
N GLN A 471 -14.99 3.33 31.30
CA GLN A 471 -15.91 2.27 31.70
C GLN A 471 -15.29 1.40 32.78
N THR A 472 -16.12 0.82 33.63
CA THR A 472 -15.68 -0.15 34.65
C THR A 472 -15.13 -1.39 33.96
N CYS A 473 -13.97 -1.87 34.40
CA CYS A 473 -13.29 -3.00 33.78
C CYS A 473 -12.35 -3.69 34.78
N LEU A 474 -11.88 -4.86 34.39
CA LEU A 474 -10.82 -5.58 35.10
C LEU A 474 -9.46 -4.89 34.87
N LEU A 475 -8.63 -4.82 35.90
CA LEU A 475 -7.23 -4.38 35.81
C LEU A 475 -6.29 -5.61 35.79
N GLY A 476 -5.06 -5.50 36.31
CA GLY A 476 -4.16 -6.64 36.43
C GLY A 476 -4.56 -7.66 37.50
N GLY A 477 -3.97 -8.86 37.43
CA GLY A 477 -4.21 -9.95 38.37
C GLY A 477 -5.44 -10.82 38.07
N TRP A 478 -5.95 -10.77 36.84
CA TRP A 478 -6.99 -11.66 36.34
C TRP A 478 -6.43 -12.53 35.22
N TYR A 479 -6.55 -13.85 35.37
CA TYR A 479 -6.07 -14.81 34.36
C TYR A 479 -6.93 -14.79 33.09
N PRO A 480 -6.44 -15.39 31.98
CA PRO A 480 -7.16 -15.41 30.71
C PRO A 480 -8.61 -15.88 30.85
N LEU A 481 -9.47 -15.35 29.99
CA LEU A 481 -10.88 -15.70 29.95
C LEU A 481 -11.06 -17.19 29.62
N GLU A 482 -11.75 -17.90 30.50
CA GLU A 482 -12.10 -19.32 30.32
C GLU A 482 -13.60 -19.46 30.04
N GLN A 483 -13.97 -20.50 29.29
CA GLN A 483 -15.37 -20.81 28.99
C GLN A 483 -15.69 -22.20 29.54
N MET A 484 -16.66 -22.25 30.46
CA MET A 484 -17.13 -23.49 31.08
C MET A 484 -18.66 -23.49 31.04
N ASP A 485 -19.26 -24.54 30.48
CA ASP A 485 -20.72 -24.70 30.32
C ASP A 485 -21.40 -23.50 29.62
N GLY A 486 -20.76 -22.94 28.59
CA GLY A 486 -21.27 -21.79 27.84
C GLY A 486 -21.25 -20.46 28.60
N ARG A 487 -20.66 -20.42 29.81
CA ARG A 487 -20.46 -19.20 30.60
C ARG A 487 -19.00 -18.80 30.60
N ARG A 488 -18.74 -17.50 30.61
CA ARG A 488 -17.41 -16.89 30.64
C ARG A 488 -16.99 -16.64 32.07
N HIS A 489 -15.77 -17.05 32.43
CA HIS A 489 -15.23 -16.94 33.77
C HIS A 489 -13.78 -16.45 33.73
N ARG A 490 -13.31 -15.86 34.82
CA ARG A 490 -11.89 -15.57 35.03
C ARG A 490 -11.45 -15.96 36.43
N TRP A 491 -10.30 -16.59 36.52
CA TRP A 491 -9.62 -16.77 37.81
C TRP A 491 -8.94 -15.47 38.24
N SER A 492 -9.05 -15.13 39.53
CA SER A 492 -8.17 -14.14 40.14
C SER A 492 -6.81 -14.75 40.43
N GLY A 493 -5.76 -13.94 40.39
CA GLY A 493 -4.48 -14.24 41.06
C GLY A 493 -4.60 -14.05 42.59
N ALA A 494 -3.46 -14.07 43.28
CA ALA A 494 -3.37 -13.72 44.70
C ALA A 494 -3.73 -12.24 44.96
N THR A 495 -3.47 -11.38 43.98
CA THR A 495 -3.92 -10.00 43.97
C THR A 495 -4.61 -9.68 42.65
N ALA A 496 -5.72 -8.97 42.66
CA ALA A 496 -6.45 -8.58 41.46
C ALA A 496 -7.05 -7.17 41.59
N GLY A 497 -7.08 -6.42 40.51
CA GLY A 497 -7.60 -5.05 40.48
C GLY A 497 -8.88 -4.90 39.67
N ILE A 498 -9.77 -4.00 40.10
CA ILE A 498 -10.95 -3.58 39.34
C ILE A 498 -10.97 -2.05 39.31
N PHE A 499 -11.20 -1.48 38.13
CA PHE A 499 -11.47 -0.06 37.98
C PHE A 499 -12.98 0.16 37.92
N ALA A 500 -13.50 1.03 38.77
CA ALA A 500 -14.87 1.50 38.75
C ALA A 500 -14.94 2.94 38.22
N ARG A 501 -15.74 3.15 37.18
CA ARG A 501 -15.92 4.48 36.56
C ARG A 501 -16.57 5.47 37.53
N LEU A 502 -16.37 6.77 37.27
CA LEU A 502 -17.07 7.86 37.95
C LEU A 502 -18.60 7.64 37.93
N GLY A 503 -19.27 7.87 39.07
CA GLY A 503 -20.70 7.67 39.25
C GLY A 503 -21.12 6.26 39.68
N THR A 504 -20.18 5.32 39.81
CA THR A 504 -20.44 3.98 40.35
C THR A 504 -20.59 4.04 41.87
N ARG A 505 -21.70 3.50 42.39
CA ARG A 505 -21.98 3.40 43.82
C ARG A 505 -21.59 2.06 44.41
N THR A 506 -21.81 0.98 43.64
CA THR A 506 -21.53 -0.37 44.12
C THR A 506 -20.95 -1.21 42.99
N VAL A 507 -19.91 -1.99 43.28
CA VAL A 507 -19.43 -3.05 42.41
C VAL A 507 -19.70 -4.38 43.09
N ARG A 508 -20.34 -5.30 42.36
CA ARG A 508 -20.72 -6.64 42.82
C ARG A 508 -19.89 -7.69 42.10
N LEU A 509 -19.24 -8.55 42.86
CA LEU A 509 -18.53 -9.71 42.37
C LEU A 509 -19.32 -10.95 42.79
N GLU A 510 -19.60 -11.83 41.85
CA GLU A 510 -20.17 -13.15 42.12
C GLU A 510 -19.26 -14.23 41.56
N GLY A 511 -18.97 -15.20 42.42
CA GLY A 511 -17.95 -16.18 42.12
C GLY A 511 -17.96 -17.36 43.06
N ARG A 512 -16.96 -18.22 42.87
CA ARG A 512 -16.77 -19.44 43.65
C ARG A 512 -15.32 -19.59 44.07
N LEU A 513 -15.13 -20.25 45.20
CA LEU A 513 -13.84 -20.74 45.66
C LEU A 513 -13.71 -22.22 45.29
N ASP A 514 -12.49 -22.69 45.08
CA ASP A 514 -12.23 -24.12 45.04
C ASP A 514 -12.64 -24.76 46.40
N ALA A 515 -13.10 -26.01 46.36
CA ALA A 515 -13.58 -26.71 47.55
C ALA A 515 -12.51 -26.88 48.64
N SER A 516 -11.24 -26.80 48.27
CA SER A 516 -10.06 -26.86 49.15
C SER A 516 -9.73 -25.54 49.87
N LEU A 517 -10.35 -24.41 49.47
CA LEU A 517 -10.03 -23.07 49.97
C LEU A 517 -11.09 -22.56 50.96
N TYR A 518 -10.64 -22.03 52.11
CA TYR A 518 -11.45 -21.18 52.98
C TYR A 518 -10.99 -19.75 52.77
N GLY A 519 -11.72 -18.94 52.00
CA GLY A 519 -11.23 -17.65 51.53
C GLY A 519 -11.71 -16.47 52.37
N SER A 520 -10.81 -15.69 52.93
CA SER A 520 -10.99 -14.27 53.20
C SER A 520 -10.31 -13.45 52.09
N VAL A 521 -10.95 -12.38 51.66
CA VAL A 521 -10.35 -11.43 50.71
C VAL A 521 -10.21 -10.09 51.39
N GLN A 522 -9.01 -9.50 51.31
CA GLN A 522 -8.81 -8.11 51.67
C GLN A 522 -9.22 -7.23 50.50
N VAL A 523 -10.15 -6.32 50.75
CA VAL A 523 -10.62 -5.34 49.78
C VAL A 523 -10.07 -3.98 50.17
N ARG A 524 -9.28 -3.39 49.29
CA ARG A 524 -8.73 -2.04 49.46
C ARG A 524 -9.29 -1.12 48.38
N VAL A 525 -9.79 0.04 48.80
CA VAL A 525 -10.38 1.04 47.91
C VAL A 525 -9.48 2.29 47.88
N ASN A 526 -9.03 2.69 46.69
CA ASN A 526 -8.18 3.87 46.46
C ASN A 526 -6.94 3.98 47.38
N GLY A 527 -6.31 2.85 47.70
CA GLY A 527 -5.13 2.83 48.57
C GLY A 527 -5.42 3.05 50.06
N GLY A 528 -6.69 3.03 50.48
CA GLY A 528 -7.08 3.13 51.89
C GLY A 528 -6.73 1.90 52.74
N GLU A 529 -7.24 1.88 53.98
CA GLU A 529 -7.09 0.71 54.86
C GLU A 529 -7.84 -0.51 54.27
N PRO A 530 -7.22 -1.69 54.23
CA PRO A 530 -7.86 -2.90 53.69
C PRO A 530 -8.95 -3.41 54.65
N GLU A 531 -10.09 -3.79 54.08
CA GLU A 531 -11.17 -4.46 54.80
C GLU A 531 -11.18 -5.96 54.48
N THR A 532 -11.09 -6.81 55.50
CA THR A 532 -11.21 -8.27 55.34
C THR A 532 -12.67 -8.67 55.18
N ARG A 533 -12.97 -9.46 54.15
CA ARG A 533 -14.30 -10.03 53.86
C ARG A 533 -14.20 -11.55 53.79
N ILE A 534 -15.12 -12.25 54.44
CA ILE A 534 -15.16 -13.72 54.41
C ILE A 534 -15.97 -14.17 53.19
N LEU A 535 -15.37 -15.00 52.34
CA LEU A 535 -15.99 -15.60 51.18
C LEU A 535 -16.45 -17.03 51.53
N ARG A 536 -17.65 -17.38 51.09
CA ARG A 536 -18.17 -18.76 51.13
C ARG A 536 -17.83 -19.46 49.81
N GLN A 537 -17.98 -20.78 49.73
CA GLN A 537 -17.70 -21.55 48.49
C GLN A 537 -18.38 -20.99 47.24
N THR A 538 -19.57 -20.42 47.39
CA THR A 538 -20.16 -19.49 46.42
C THR A 538 -20.41 -18.18 47.14
N PHE A 539 -20.03 -17.06 46.55
CA PHE A 539 -20.10 -15.76 47.19
C PHE A 539 -20.71 -14.69 46.29
N THR A 540 -21.26 -13.68 46.96
CA THR A 540 -21.60 -12.39 46.40
C THR A 540 -20.92 -11.35 47.28
N LEU A 541 -20.02 -10.56 46.69
CA LEU A 541 -19.25 -9.52 47.37
C LEU A 541 -19.62 -8.16 46.81
N ASP A 542 -20.24 -7.33 47.63
CA ASP A 542 -20.55 -5.94 47.31
C ASP A 542 -19.50 -5.00 47.90
N VAL A 543 -18.96 -4.14 47.06
CA VAL A 543 -18.02 -3.08 47.42
C VAL A 543 -18.71 -1.74 47.19
N GLU A 544 -19.03 -1.03 48.27
CA GLU A 544 -19.64 0.30 48.23
C GLU A 544 -18.56 1.38 47.99
N LEU A 545 -18.85 2.31 47.08
CA LEU A 545 -17.93 3.29 46.54
C LEU A 545 -18.51 4.71 46.64
N ASP A 546 -17.63 5.71 46.71
CA ASP A 546 -18.01 7.11 46.54
C ASP A 546 -18.25 7.41 45.04
N PRO A 547 -19.50 7.71 44.62
CA PRO A 547 -19.80 7.99 43.22
C PRO A 547 -19.13 9.27 42.70
N GLY A 548 -18.61 10.14 43.57
CA GLY A 548 -17.92 11.38 43.20
C GLY A 548 -16.49 11.19 42.68
N VAL A 549 -15.92 9.99 42.78
CA VAL A 549 -14.56 9.68 42.32
C VAL A 549 -14.50 8.38 41.52
N ALA A 550 -13.66 8.37 40.49
CA ALA A 550 -13.29 7.11 39.84
C ALA A 550 -12.42 6.29 40.80
N THR A 551 -12.67 4.99 40.90
CA THR A 551 -12.19 4.20 42.04
C THR A 551 -11.41 2.95 41.62
N LEU A 552 -10.26 2.74 42.24
CA LEU A 552 -9.50 1.49 42.20
C LEU A 552 -9.94 0.60 43.36
N ILE A 553 -10.34 -0.63 43.04
CA ILE A 553 -10.56 -1.71 44.00
C ILE A 553 -9.43 -2.71 43.85
N GLU A 554 -8.69 -2.97 44.92
CA GLU A 554 -7.67 -4.01 44.97
C GLU A 554 -8.17 -5.13 45.87
N LEU A 555 -8.09 -6.34 45.36
CA LEU A 555 -8.43 -7.58 46.03
C LEU A 555 -7.12 -8.29 46.34
N SER A 556 -6.94 -8.75 47.58
CA SER A 556 -5.74 -9.50 47.99
C SER A 556 -6.16 -10.69 48.83
N LEU A 557 -5.73 -11.88 48.42
CA LEU A 557 -5.94 -13.12 49.15
C LEU A 557 -4.69 -13.45 49.99
N PRO A 558 -4.84 -13.95 51.23
CA PRO A 558 -3.73 -14.49 52.01
C PRO A 558 -3.05 -15.67 51.31
N ASP A 559 -1.75 -15.86 51.56
CA ASP A 559 -0.94 -16.86 50.85
C ASP A 559 -1.43 -18.32 50.98
N GLY A 560 -2.18 -18.64 52.05
CA GLY A 560 -2.73 -19.99 52.31
C GLY A 560 -4.12 -20.25 51.72
N GLU A 561 -4.68 -19.31 50.95
CA GLU A 561 -6.05 -19.36 50.42
C GLU A 561 -6.09 -19.28 48.89
N VAL A 562 -5.05 -19.83 48.26
CA VAL A 562 -4.83 -19.87 46.82
C VAL A 562 -4.47 -21.31 46.44
N GLU A 563 -5.07 -21.83 45.37
CA GLU A 563 -4.82 -23.19 44.90
C GLU A 563 -3.45 -23.29 44.22
N ASP A 564 -2.66 -24.31 44.61
CA ASP A 564 -1.25 -24.49 44.23
C ASP A 564 -1.06 -25.55 43.14
N ASP A 565 -1.95 -25.54 42.15
CA ASP A 565 -1.96 -26.41 40.97
C ASP A 565 -1.23 -25.73 39.79
N GLY A 566 0.11 -25.67 39.88
CA GLY A 566 0.98 -25.27 38.77
C GLY A 566 1.47 -23.80 38.80
N PRO A 567 1.75 -23.19 37.63
CA PRO A 567 2.40 -21.87 37.54
C PRO A 567 1.49 -20.68 37.86
N ARG A 568 0.17 -20.90 37.98
CA ARG A 568 -0.85 -19.89 38.25
C ARG A 568 -1.39 -20.06 39.66
N ARG A 569 -1.16 -19.06 40.50
CA ARG A 569 -1.69 -18.95 41.86
C ARG A 569 -3.17 -18.55 41.80
N ARG A 570 -4.06 -19.54 41.64
CA ARG A 570 -5.51 -19.34 41.47
C ARG A 570 -6.18 -19.00 42.80
N GLY A 571 -6.73 -17.79 42.89
CA GLY A 571 -7.55 -17.35 44.02
C GLY A 571 -8.99 -17.84 43.87
N PHE A 572 -9.90 -16.95 43.51
CA PHE A 572 -11.30 -17.30 43.28
C PHE A 572 -11.68 -17.22 41.80
N LEU A 573 -12.71 -17.98 41.42
CA LEU A 573 -13.32 -17.93 40.09
C LEU A 573 -14.41 -16.85 40.06
N LEU A 574 -14.22 -15.82 39.23
CA LEU A 574 -15.22 -14.79 38.97
C LEU A 574 -16.15 -15.23 37.84
N GLU A 575 -17.43 -15.40 38.17
CA GLU A 575 -18.48 -15.80 37.22
C GLU A 575 -19.28 -14.60 36.70
N ARG A 576 -19.42 -13.56 37.53
CA ARG A 576 -20.13 -12.34 37.14
C ARG A 576 -19.58 -11.12 37.86
N LEU A 577 -19.38 -10.05 37.09
CA LEU A 577 -19.10 -8.71 37.58
C LEU A 577 -20.26 -7.80 37.19
N SER A 578 -20.79 -7.05 38.16
CA SER A 578 -21.85 -6.08 37.90
C SER A 578 -21.58 -4.78 38.65
N GLN A 579 -22.10 -3.68 38.13
CA GLN A 579 -21.99 -2.35 38.74
C GLN A 579 -23.38 -1.75 38.94
N ARG A 580 -23.50 -0.82 39.89
CA ARG A 580 -24.66 0.04 40.05
C ARG A 580 -24.23 1.50 40.01
N SER A 581 -24.81 2.30 39.12
CA SER A 581 -24.44 3.70 38.88
C SER A 581 -25.68 4.62 38.89
N GLY A 582 -25.59 5.80 39.51
CA GLY A 582 -26.65 6.81 39.42
C GLY A 582 -27.96 6.54 40.20
N PHE A 583 -29.10 7.04 39.68
CA PHE A 583 -30.43 7.01 40.33
C PHE A 583 -31.21 5.70 40.14
N ASP A 584 -30.78 4.83 39.23
CA ASP A 584 -31.42 3.55 38.96
C ASP A 584 -30.84 2.49 39.91
N ASP A 585 -31.68 1.69 40.55
CA ASP A 585 -31.26 0.71 41.56
C ASP A 585 -30.84 -0.64 40.94
N ALA A 586 -30.86 -0.75 39.62
CA ALA A 586 -30.49 -1.96 38.89
C ALA A 586 -28.98 -2.15 38.76
N PHE A 587 -28.55 -3.42 38.79
CA PHE A 587 -27.17 -3.81 38.49
C PHE A 587 -26.99 -4.00 36.97
N GLU A 588 -26.00 -3.31 36.39
CA GLU A 588 -25.53 -3.48 35.02
C GLU A 588 -24.39 -4.51 35.00
N ASN A 589 -24.39 -5.45 34.07
CA ASN A 589 -23.27 -6.38 33.91
C ASN A 589 -22.05 -5.70 33.29
N VAL A 590 -20.86 -6.06 33.77
CA VAL A 590 -19.57 -5.67 33.22
C VAL A 590 -19.00 -6.88 32.46
N ASP A 591 -18.59 -6.69 31.20
CA ASP A 591 -18.07 -7.77 30.37
C ASP A 591 -16.68 -8.22 30.85
N LEU A 592 -16.58 -9.50 31.25
CA LEU A 592 -15.32 -10.09 31.70
C LEU A 592 -14.27 -10.22 30.57
N ALA A 593 -14.66 -10.04 29.31
CA ALA A 593 -13.71 -9.96 28.20
C ALA A 593 -12.99 -8.60 28.12
N LEU A 594 -13.48 -7.57 28.81
CA LEU A 594 -12.90 -6.22 28.80
C LEU A 594 -11.96 -6.00 29.99
N ASP A 595 -10.66 -6.08 29.73
CA ASP A 595 -9.62 -5.62 30.65
C ASP A 595 -9.00 -4.29 30.20
N ALA A 596 -8.34 -3.63 31.15
CA ALA A 596 -7.77 -2.30 30.94
C ALA A 596 -6.70 -2.28 29.86
N ALA A 597 -5.93 -3.38 29.70
CA ALA A 597 -4.95 -3.51 28.62
C ALA A 597 -5.63 -3.53 27.24
N THR A 598 -6.72 -4.29 27.10
CA THR A 598 -7.52 -4.36 25.87
C THR A 598 -8.13 -3.02 25.51
N ILE A 599 -8.71 -2.30 26.49
CA ILE A 599 -9.33 -0.98 26.27
C ILE A 599 -8.28 0.04 25.85
N THR A 600 -7.18 0.14 26.59
CA THR A 600 -6.18 1.19 26.35
C THR A 600 -5.34 0.95 25.11
N ARG A 601 -5.13 -0.31 24.71
CA ARG A 601 -4.54 -0.65 23.41
C ARG A 601 -5.38 -0.08 22.25
N VAL A 602 -6.70 -0.13 22.35
CA VAL A 602 -7.60 0.32 21.27
C VAL A 602 -7.79 1.84 21.31
N ASP A 603 -8.15 2.37 22.49
CA ASP A 603 -8.63 3.76 22.59
C ASP A 603 -7.49 4.76 22.81
N HIS A 604 -6.36 4.31 23.38
CA HIS A 604 -5.31 5.19 23.91
C HIS A 604 -3.90 4.61 23.75
N TRP A 605 -3.60 4.15 22.55
CA TRP A 605 -2.35 3.48 22.21
C TRP A 605 -1.06 4.18 22.69
N PRO A 606 -0.88 5.52 22.55
CA PRO A 606 0.33 6.20 23.04
C PRO A 606 0.52 6.11 24.56
N ALA A 607 -0.58 6.10 25.31
CA ALA A 607 -0.54 5.94 26.77
C ALA A 607 -0.19 4.50 27.14
N PHE A 608 -0.79 3.51 26.45
CA PHE A 608 -0.48 2.09 26.62
C PHE A 608 1.01 1.80 26.39
N ALA A 609 1.57 2.26 25.26
CA ALA A 609 2.99 2.08 24.92
C ALA A 609 3.93 2.72 25.95
N ARG A 610 3.59 3.91 26.48
CA ARG A 610 4.34 4.56 27.55
C ARG A 610 4.30 3.76 28.85
N THR A 611 3.14 3.25 29.24
CA THR A 611 3.00 2.44 30.46
C THR A 611 3.79 1.13 30.34
N LEU A 612 3.77 0.47 29.18
CA LEU A 612 4.61 -0.72 28.93
C LEU A 612 6.09 -0.42 29.15
N ARG A 613 6.60 0.72 28.64
CA ARG A 613 7.98 1.14 28.88
C ARG A 613 8.29 1.37 30.35
N ASN A 614 7.40 2.04 31.07
CA ASN A 614 7.61 2.34 32.49
C ASN A 614 7.69 1.04 33.30
N VAL A 615 6.72 0.13 33.11
CA VAL A 615 6.70 -1.17 33.78
C VAL A 615 7.95 -1.98 33.44
N ALA A 616 8.35 -2.03 32.17
CA ALA A 616 9.57 -2.71 31.76
C ALA A 616 10.82 -2.12 32.41
N ALA A 617 10.92 -0.78 32.51
CA ALA A 617 12.08 -0.10 33.09
C ALA A 617 12.24 -0.33 34.60
N ASP A 618 11.15 -0.61 35.31
CA ASP A 618 11.15 -0.90 36.75
C ASP A 618 11.58 -2.35 37.09
N ARG A 619 11.75 -3.22 36.08
CA ARG A 619 12.16 -4.62 36.28
C ARG A 619 13.65 -4.73 36.58
N SER A 620 13.98 -5.50 37.62
CA SER A 620 15.37 -5.78 38.01
C SER A 620 16.02 -6.86 37.13
N GLU A 621 17.35 -6.79 36.97
CA GLU A 621 18.13 -7.80 36.23
C GLU A 621 17.94 -9.22 36.77
N ASP A 622 17.82 -9.38 38.09
CA ASP A 622 17.52 -10.67 38.74
C ASP A 622 16.16 -11.24 38.31
N LEU A 623 15.17 -10.36 38.13
CA LEU A 623 13.82 -10.76 37.72
C LEU A 623 13.82 -11.21 36.26
N GLU A 624 14.51 -10.45 35.42
CA GLU A 624 14.67 -10.80 34.01
C GLU A 624 15.44 -12.11 33.83
N THR A 625 16.50 -12.32 34.62
CA THR A 625 17.28 -13.56 34.60
C THR A 625 16.43 -14.75 35.03
N ALA A 626 15.63 -14.60 36.10
CA ALA A 626 14.70 -15.63 36.55
C ALA A 626 13.61 -15.94 35.50
N PHE A 627 13.05 -14.91 34.85
CA PHE A 627 12.07 -15.10 33.78
C PHE A 627 12.69 -15.81 32.57
N ARG A 628 13.88 -15.38 32.13
CA ARG A 628 14.58 -16.01 30.99
C ARG A 628 14.97 -17.45 31.27
N ALA A 629 15.34 -17.79 32.51
CA ALA A 629 15.67 -19.16 32.89
C ALA A 629 14.52 -20.15 32.69
N VAL A 630 13.27 -19.67 32.64
CA VAL A 630 12.06 -20.50 32.47
C VAL A 630 11.41 -20.37 31.09
N HIS A 631 11.82 -19.39 30.29
CA HIS A 631 11.21 -19.07 28.99
C HIS A 631 12.18 -19.16 27.80
N ALA A 632 13.42 -18.71 27.95
CA ALA A 632 14.35 -18.62 26.84
C ALA A 632 14.87 -20.00 26.42
N LEU A 633 15.01 -20.21 25.11
CA LEU A 633 15.61 -21.44 24.58
C LEU A 633 17.10 -21.49 24.93
N ASN A 634 17.57 -22.62 25.43
CA ASN A 634 19.00 -22.82 25.63
C ASN A 634 19.65 -23.26 24.31
N ALA A 635 20.50 -22.39 23.74
CA ALA A 635 21.16 -22.58 22.46
C ALA A 635 22.68 -22.34 22.59
N PRO A 636 23.44 -23.27 23.19
CA PRO A 636 24.85 -23.04 23.54
C PRO A 636 25.76 -22.79 22.33
N ALA A 637 25.35 -23.24 21.13
CA ALA A 637 26.08 -23.02 19.89
C ALA A 637 25.75 -21.69 19.18
N LEU A 638 24.78 -20.91 19.67
CA LEU A 638 24.32 -19.67 19.01
C LEU A 638 25.45 -18.64 18.86
N ALA A 639 26.19 -18.38 19.94
CA ALA A 639 27.27 -17.40 19.94
C ALA A 639 28.34 -17.75 18.89
N THR A 640 28.80 -19.00 18.87
CA THR A 640 29.80 -19.48 17.90
C THR A 640 29.27 -19.45 16.47
N ALA A 641 28.01 -19.80 16.25
CA ALA A 641 27.39 -19.75 14.92
C ALA A 641 27.30 -18.31 14.39
N LEU A 642 26.95 -17.34 15.24
CA LEU A 642 26.92 -15.93 14.88
C LEU A 642 28.32 -15.42 14.52
N GLU A 643 29.33 -15.68 15.35
CA GLU A 643 30.72 -15.26 15.10
C GLU A 643 31.26 -15.78 13.76
N GLN A 644 30.94 -17.02 13.40
CA GLN A 644 31.38 -17.63 12.15
C GLN A 644 30.71 -17.02 10.90
N ARG A 645 29.44 -16.60 11.01
CA ARG A 645 28.65 -16.14 9.86
C ARG A 645 28.66 -14.63 9.66
N VAL A 646 28.81 -13.86 10.73
CA VAL A 646 28.77 -12.39 10.68
C VAL A 646 29.92 -11.81 9.86
N ALA A 647 31.08 -12.47 9.82
CA ALA A 647 32.22 -12.01 9.02
C ALA A 647 31.96 -12.04 7.50
N ASP A 648 31.04 -12.90 7.05
CA ASP A 648 30.77 -13.15 5.63
C ASP A 648 29.46 -12.53 5.14
N CYS A 649 28.77 -11.75 5.98
CA CYS A 649 27.55 -11.04 5.61
C CYS A 649 27.76 -9.52 5.47
N ASP A 650 26.85 -8.87 4.76
CA ASP A 650 26.81 -7.42 4.57
C ASP A 650 25.83 -6.76 5.56
N ALA A 651 24.83 -7.51 6.04
CA ALA A 651 23.83 -7.09 7.01
C ALA A 651 23.26 -8.30 7.77
N MET A 652 22.70 -8.05 8.95
CA MET A 652 21.99 -9.05 9.73
C MET A 652 20.53 -8.63 9.95
N LEU A 653 19.58 -9.50 9.61
CA LEU A 653 18.16 -9.35 9.93
C LEU A 653 17.81 -10.32 11.05
N VAL A 654 17.51 -9.78 12.23
CA VAL A 654 17.18 -10.56 13.41
C VAL A 654 15.69 -10.44 13.65
N ARG A 655 14.97 -11.55 13.55
CA ARG A 655 13.61 -11.64 14.06
C ARG A 655 13.69 -11.68 15.59
N TRP A 656 12.97 -10.80 16.28
CA TRP A 656 13.08 -10.67 17.72
C TRP A 656 11.73 -10.94 18.40
N ASP A 657 11.65 -12.08 19.08
CA ASP A 657 10.63 -12.39 20.09
C ASP A 657 11.12 -11.89 21.45
N ALA A 658 10.36 -10.99 22.06
CA ALA A 658 10.75 -10.31 23.29
C ALA A 658 10.84 -11.27 24.51
N SER A 659 10.14 -12.40 24.45
CA SER A 659 10.00 -13.37 25.52
C SER A 659 10.95 -14.57 25.40
N ARG A 660 11.40 -14.92 24.19
CA ARG A 660 12.12 -16.20 23.94
C ARG A 660 13.59 -16.11 23.55
N MET A 661 14.08 -14.93 23.16
CA MET A 661 15.44 -14.83 22.64
C MET A 661 16.55 -14.95 23.72
N PRO A 662 17.67 -15.66 23.44
CA PRO A 662 18.78 -15.83 24.39
C PRO A 662 19.60 -14.53 24.59
N MET A 663 20.23 -14.36 25.76
CA MET A 663 21.06 -13.19 26.06
C MET A 663 22.33 -13.13 25.19
N GLU A 664 22.82 -14.29 24.75
CA GLU A 664 23.95 -14.43 23.83
C GLU A 664 23.69 -13.68 22.51
N LEU A 665 22.43 -13.60 22.08
CA LEU A 665 22.06 -12.82 20.90
C LEU A 665 22.25 -11.33 21.14
N LEU A 666 21.81 -10.79 22.30
CA LEU A 666 22.00 -9.38 22.62
C LEU A 666 23.48 -9.00 22.66
N ASP A 667 24.33 -9.85 23.26
CA ASP A 667 25.77 -9.63 23.27
C ASP A 667 26.40 -9.70 21.88
N ALA A 668 25.87 -10.55 21.00
CA ALA A 668 26.25 -10.55 19.59
C ALA A 668 25.80 -9.27 18.87
N LEU A 669 24.59 -8.76 19.14
CA LEU A 669 24.09 -7.50 18.57
C LEU A 669 24.99 -6.32 18.97
N ARG A 670 25.39 -6.24 20.25
CA ARG A 670 26.29 -5.17 20.76
C ARG A 670 27.66 -5.19 20.10
N ARG A 671 28.14 -6.36 19.69
CA ARG A 671 29.47 -6.57 19.09
C ARG A 671 29.46 -6.63 17.56
N ALA A 672 28.28 -6.59 16.93
CA ALA A 672 28.14 -6.71 15.49
C ALA A 672 28.88 -5.58 14.76
N THR A 673 29.73 -5.95 13.81
CA THR A 673 30.47 -5.02 12.93
C THR A 673 29.67 -4.65 11.67
N VAL A 674 28.58 -5.38 11.41
CA VAL A 674 27.65 -5.19 10.29
C VAL A 674 26.36 -4.52 10.78
N PRO A 675 25.62 -3.81 9.91
CA PRO A 675 24.33 -3.25 10.28
C PRO A 675 23.32 -4.33 10.67
N VAL A 676 22.73 -4.17 11.86
CA VAL A 676 21.68 -5.05 12.41
C VAL A 676 20.31 -4.42 12.22
N PHE A 677 19.38 -5.19 11.67
CA PHE A 677 17.97 -4.83 11.51
C PHE A 677 17.14 -5.76 12.39
N LEU A 678 16.31 -5.20 13.28
CA LEU A 678 15.41 -5.99 14.12
C LEU A 678 14.01 -5.99 13.54
N LEU A 679 13.46 -7.16 13.25
CA LEU A 679 12.05 -7.32 12.89
C LEU A 679 11.27 -7.71 14.14
N LEU A 680 10.34 -6.85 14.54
CA LEU A 680 9.44 -7.10 15.67
C LEU A 680 8.20 -7.84 15.15
N GLN A 681 7.90 -9.00 15.73
CA GLN A 681 6.81 -9.85 15.28
C GLN A 681 5.55 -9.74 16.15
N ASP A 682 5.70 -9.35 17.42
CA ASP A 682 4.64 -9.48 18.42
C ASP A 682 3.69 -8.28 18.44
N GLY A 683 2.40 -8.63 18.49
CA GLY A 683 1.30 -7.69 18.61
C GLY A 683 0.95 -7.53 20.07
N PHE A 684 1.84 -6.95 20.87
CA PHE A 684 1.55 -6.47 22.22
C PHE A 684 0.71 -7.43 23.06
N ASP A 685 1.31 -8.56 23.43
CA ASP A 685 0.70 -9.61 24.25
C ASP A 685 0.61 -9.25 25.75
N GLY A 686 0.81 -7.97 26.07
CA GLY A 686 0.67 -7.42 27.41
C GLY A 686 2.00 -7.03 28.09
N PRO A 687 1.96 -6.65 29.37
CA PRO A 687 3.12 -6.16 30.10
C PRO A 687 4.26 -7.18 30.25
N SER A 688 3.95 -8.49 30.29
CA SER A 688 4.93 -9.57 30.48
C SER A 688 5.86 -9.78 29.28
N ALA A 689 5.49 -9.27 28.10
CA ALA A 689 6.30 -9.41 26.88
C ALA A 689 7.53 -8.49 26.83
N TYR A 690 7.52 -7.32 27.50
CA TYR A 690 8.54 -6.28 27.28
C TYR A 690 9.55 -6.14 28.44
N TRP A 691 10.84 -6.31 28.16
CA TRP A 691 11.90 -6.29 29.18
C TRP A 691 12.95 -5.20 28.90
N PRO A 692 13.75 -4.76 29.91
CA PRO A 692 14.85 -3.82 29.70
C PRO A 692 15.77 -4.20 28.53
N SER A 693 16.15 -5.48 28.43
CA SER A 693 17.02 -5.98 27.36
C SER A 693 16.37 -5.91 25.96
N PHE A 694 15.04 -6.05 25.85
CA PHE A 694 14.32 -5.87 24.59
C PHE A 694 14.50 -4.44 24.06
N PHE A 695 14.29 -3.44 24.92
CA PHE A 695 14.49 -2.04 24.56
C PHE A 695 15.97 -1.72 24.30
N GLU A 696 16.89 -2.44 24.93
CA GLU A 696 18.31 -2.33 24.64
C GLU A 696 18.71 -2.92 23.29
N ALA A 697 18.18 -4.09 22.94
CA ALA A 697 18.34 -4.70 21.61
C ALA A 697 17.86 -3.73 20.53
N CYS A 698 16.65 -3.18 20.71
CA CYS A 698 16.06 -2.16 19.85
C CYS A 698 16.98 -0.95 19.67
N ARG A 699 17.55 -0.42 20.77
CA ARG A 699 18.49 0.71 20.73
C ARG A 699 19.82 0.38 20.04
N SER A 700 20.26 -0.87 20.12
CA SER A 700 21.51 -1.36 19.51
C SER A 700 21.37 -1.59 18.00
N ALA A 701 20.16 -1.90 17.52
CA ALA A 701 19.91 -2.15 16.09
C ALA A 701 19.95 -0.87 15.24
N LYS A 702 20.47 -0.96 14.02
CA LYS A 702 20.49 0.14 13.06
C LYS A 702 19.08 0.65 12.77
N ARG A 703 18.15 -0.27 12.49
CA ARG A 703 16.72 0.00 12.26
C ARG A 703 15.86 -1.08 12.92
N ILE A 704 14.64 -0.69 13.27
CA ILE A 704 13.56 -1.54 13.74
C ILE A 704 12.52 -1.61 12.64
N LEU A 705 12.10 -2.82 12.29
CA LEU A 705 11.09 -3.12 11.29
C LEU A 705 9.82 -3.56 12.01
N THR A 706 8.69 -2.99 11.63
CA THR A 706 7.37 -3.27 12.20
C THR A 706 6.31 -3.34 11.09
N PHE A 707 5.17 -3.97 11.38
CA PHE A 707 3.98 -4.04 10.53
C PHE A 707 2.91 -2.99 10.89
N SER A 708 3.13 -2.15 11.90
CA SER A 708 2.20 -1.11 12.33
C SER A 708 2.92 0.19 12.69
N SER A 709 2.39 1.32 12.23
CA SER A 709 2.90 2.65 12.58
C SER A 709 2.69 2.96 14.06
N ALA A 710 1.74 2.29 14.70
CA ALA A 710 1.49 2.36 16.12
C ALA A 710 2.75 1.97 16.93
N ASP A 711 3.58 1.05 16.45
CA ASP A 711 4.77 0.61 17.17
C ASP A 711 5.80 1.71 17.38
N ARG A 712 5.73 2.80 16.60
CA ARG A 712 6.56 4.00 16.82
C ARG A 712 6.35 4.60 18.20
N PHE A 713 5.17 4.44 18.80
CA PHE A 713 4.90 4.91 20.15
C PHE A 713 5.68 4.15 21.23
N LEU A 714 6.19 2.94 20.96
CA LEU A 714 7.14 2.26 21.84
C LEU A 714 8.52 2.93 21.82
N PHE A 715 8.87 3.64 20.75
CA PHE A 715 10.23 4.14 20.49
C PHE A 715 10.25 5.64 20.10
N PRO A 716 9.78 6.55 20.98
CA PRO A 716 9.62 7.98 20.66
C PRO A 716 10.93 8.66 20.28
N ASP A 717 12.05 8.17 20.82
CA ASP A 717 13.39 8.77 20.61
C ASP A 717 14.11 8.20 19.38
N MET A 718 13.48 7.28 18.65
CA MET A 718 14.13 6.56 17.55
C MET A 718 13.80 7.13 16.16
N GLY A 719 12.74 7.92 16.02
CA GLY A 719 12.37 8.60 14.78
C GLY A 719 12.36 7.68 13.55
N ASP A 720 13.09 8.06 12.50
CA ASP A 720 13.21 7.31 11.24
C ASP A 720 13.95 5.96 11.38
N ARG A 721 14.42 5.60 12.58
CA ARG A 721 14.93 4.24 12.85
C ARG A 721 13.83 3.18 12.89
N VAL A 722 12.57 3.57 13.00
CA VAL A 722 11.42 2.66 12.94
C VAL A 722 10.79 2.69 11.53
N ALA A 723 11.06 1.65 10.75
CA ALA A 723 10.52 1.45 9.41
C ALA A 723 9.27 0.56 9.47
N VAL A 724 8.20 0.98 8.80
CA VAL A 724 6.89 0.33 8.85
C VAL A 724 6.59 -0.26 7.48
N LEU A 725 6.27 -1.55 7.43
CA LEU A 725 5.73 -2.24 6.26
C LEU A 725 4.30 -2.69 6.58
N PRO A 726 3.30 -1.80 6.44
CA PRO A 726 1.94 -2.10 6.88
C PRO A 726 1.34 -3.21 6.00
N GLY A 727 0.70 -4.19 6.65
CA GLY A 727 -0.07 -5.26 6.01
C GLY A 727 0.72 -6.42 5.41
N GLY A 728 2.05 -6.33 5.28
CA GLY A 728 2.86 -7.35 4.61
C GLY A 728 2.68 -7.33 3.09
N GLY A 729 2.53 -8.50 2.47
CA GLY A 729 2.41 -8.64 1.02
C GLY A 729 1.39 -9.70 0.57
N VAL A 730 1.03 -9.67 -0.72
CA VAL A 730 0.19 -10.69 -1.38
C VAL A 730 0.86 -11.17 -2.65
N ASP A 731 0.68 -12.45 -2.98
CA ASP A 731 1.00 -13.02 -4.29
C ASP A 731 -0.20 -12.84 -5.24
N PRO A 732 -0.13 -11.95 -6.25
CA PRO A 732 -1.22 -11.77 -7.20
C PRO A 732 -1.52 -13.02 -8.03
N THR A 733 -0.54 -13.91 -8.21
CA THR A 733 -0.71 -15.11 -9.05
C THR A 733 -1.64 -16.13 -8.42
N ALA A 734 -1.72 -16.17 -7.09
CA ALA A 734 -2.69 -17.00 -6.36
C ALA A 734 -4.15 -16.64 -6.66
N PHE A 735 -4.40 -15.43 -7.20
CA PHE A 735 -5.74 -14.92 -7.48
C PHE A 735 -6.13 -15.03 -8.96
N ILE A 736 -5.29 -15.63 -9.82
CA ILE A 736 -5.59 -15.80 -11.26
C ILE A 736 -6.89 -16.59 -11.46
N GLU A 737 -7.10 -17.67 -10.68
CA GLU A 737 -8.28 -18.54 -10.80
C GLU A 737 -9.41 -18.18 -9.82
N ARG A 738 -9.36 -16.99 -9.21
CA ARG A 738 -10.26 -16.60 -8.12
C ARG A 738 -11.77 -16.72 -8.44
N ILE A 739 -12.16 -16.51 -9.70
CA ILE A 739 -13.56 -16.65 -10.14
C ILE A 739 -13.99 -18.14 -10.15
N ALA A 740 -13.09 -19.04 -10.54
CA ALA A 740 -13.34 -20.48 -10.48
C ALA A 740 -13.40 -20.95 -9.02
N ALA A 741 -12.47 -20.45 -8.19
CA ALA A 741 -12.45 -20.71 -6.75
C ALA A 741 -13.74 -20.23 -6.07
N GLU A 742 -14.28 -19.05 -6.41
CA GLU A 742 -15.56 -18.55 -5.89
C GLU A 742 -16.71 -19.52 -6.23
N LYS A 743 -16.82 -19.94 -7.49
CA LYS A 743 -17.89 -20.85 -7.93
C LYS A 743 -17.82 -22.19 -7.20
N ALA A 744 -16.61 -22.76 -7.07
CA ALA A 744 -16.38 -24.00 -6.35
C ALA A 744 -16.73 -23.85 -4.86
N PHE A 745 -16.29 -22.76 -4.22
CA PHE A 745 -16.59 -22.45 -2.83
C PHE A 745 -18.10 -22.32 -2.57
N ARG A 746 -18.81 -21.52 -3.39
CA ARG A 746 -20.27 -21.34 -3.26
C ARG A 746 -21.03 -22.65 -3.42
N ALA A 747 -20.62 -23.50 -4.36
CA ALA A 747 -21.23 -24.81 -4.56
C ALA A 747 -20.97 -25.75 -3.37
N ALA A 748 -19.70 -25.84 -2.92
CA ALA A 748 -19.29 -26.72 -1.83
C ALA A 748 -19.96 -26.35 -0.49
N ARG A 749 -20.07 -25.05 -0.19
CA ARG A 749 -20.65 -24.54 1.06
C ARG A 749 -22.14 -24.17 0.95
N ARG A 750 -22.77 -24.44 -0.20
CA ARG A 750 -24.19 -24.15 -0.50
C ARG A 750 -24.58 -22.69 -0.19
N ILE A 751 -23.80 -21.75 -0.72
CA ILE A 751 -24.01 -20.32 -0.49
C ILE A 751 -24.73 -19.70 -1.69
N ALA A 752 -26.00 -19.38 -1.52
CA ALA A 752 -26.84 -18.77 -2.56
C ALA A 752 -27.00 -17.24 -2.42
N ARG A 753 -26.92 -16.71 -1.20
CA ARG A 753 -27.13 -15.29 -0.91
C ARG A 753 -25.84 -14.46 -1.03
N PRO A 754 -25.95 -13.14 -1.19
CA PRO A 754 -24.86 -12.22 -0.87
C PRO A 754 -24.43 -12.41 0.58
N TYR A 755 -23.14 -12.27 0.85
CA TYR A 755 -22.61 -12.40 2.20
C TYR A 755 -21.47 -11.44 2.45
N VAL A 756 -21.24 -11.12 3.72
CA VAL A 756 -19.98 -10.54 4.20
C VAL A 756 -19.11 -11.62 4.83
N LEU A 757 -17.80 -11.49 4.67
CA LEU A 757 -16.83 -12.40 5.27
C LEU A 757 -16.18 -11.72 6.47
N LEU A 758 -16.32 -12.30 7.65
CA LEU A 758 -15.64 -11.86 8.86
C LEU A 758 -14.36 -12.67 9.00
N VAL A 759 -13.25 -11.98 9.22
CA VAL A 759 -11.94 -12.57 9.47
C VAL A 759 -11.39 -12.00 10.77
N GLY A 760 -11.08 -12.90 11.69
CA GLY A 760 -10.62 -12.56 13.03
C GLY A 760 -11.67 -12.76 14.11
N ALA A 761 -11.19 -12.86 15.35
CA ALA A 761 -11.89 -13.22 16.59
C ALA A 761 -12.49 -14.64 16.65
N ALA A 762 -11.85 -15.51 17.45
CA ALA A 762 -12.45 -16.78 17.90
C ALA A 762 -13.73 -16.54 18.76
N ASN A 763 -13.82 -15.37 19.40
CA ASN A 763 -14.93 -14.96 20.27
C ASN A 763 -15.36 -13.52 19.98
N LEU A 764 -16.54 -13.34 19.37
CA LEU A 764 -17.12 -12.01 19.15
C LEU A 764 -17.70 -11.43 20.45
N PRO A 765 -17.53 -10.13 20.72
CA PRO A 765 -18.11 -9.47 21.90
C PRO A 765 -19.64 -9.31 21.73
N ALA A 766 -20.38 -9.36 22.83
CA ALA A 766 -21.86 -9.33 22.82
C ALA A 766 -22.45 -8.12 22.07
N PRO A 767 -21.93 -6.88 22.21
CA PRO A 767 -22.44 -5.74 21.44
C PRO A 767 -22.32 -5.90 19.91
N LEU A 768 -21.31 -6.64 19.43
CA LEU A 768 -21.14 -6.91 18.00
C LEU A 768 -22.11 -7.96 17.50
N TRP A 769 -22.45 -8.95 18.33
CA TRP A 769 -23.56 -9.87 18.05
C TRP A 769 -24.89 -9.14 17.93
N GLU A 770 -25.20 -8.24 18.87
CA GLU A 770 -26.43 -7.43 18.84
C GLU A 770 -26.51 -6.53 17.60
N ALA A 771 -25.38 -5.94 17.18
CA ALA A 771 -25.32 -5.15 15.97
C ALA A 771 -25.58 -6.00 14.70
N PHE A 772 -25.01 -7.20 14.61
CA PHE A 772 -25.26 -8.12 13.49
C PHE A 772 -26.69 -8.68 13.48
N ALA A 773 -27.25 -8.93 14.66
CA ALA A 773 -28.65 -9.27 14.84
C ALA A 773 -29.58 -8.21 14.22
N GLY A 774 -29.44 -6.95 14.63
CA GLY A 774 -30.21 -5.83 14.07
C GLY A 774 -29.97 -5.58 12.58
N LEU A 775 -28.75 -5.82 12.10
CA LEU A 775 -28.42 -5.79 10.67
C LEU A 775 -29.20 -6.85 9.89
N LEU A 776 -29.22 -8.10 10.36
CA LEU A 776 -29.89 -9.19 9.65
C LEU A 776 -31.41 -9.03 9.66
N ASP A 777 -31.97 -8.39 10.68
CA ASP A 777 -33.40 -8.04 10.74
C ASP A 777 -33.74 -6.93 9.74
N SER A 778 -32.83 -5.99 9.49
CA SER A 778 -33.02 -4.87 8.54
C SER A 778 -32.64 -5.21 7.09
N VAL A 779 -31.72 -6.15 6.87
CA VAL A 779 -31.24 -6.56 5.54
C VAL A 779 -31.58 -8.04 5.30
N ALA A 780 -32.75 -8.31 4.73
CA ALA A 780 -33.30 -9.66 4.60
C ALA A 780 -32.50 -10.62 3.70
N ASN A 781 -31.73 -10.11 2.71
CA ASN A 781 -31.00 -10.91 1.72
C ASN A 781 -29.48 -10.85 1.91
N LEU A 782 -29.01 -11.04 3.14
CA LEU A 782 -27.59 -11.03 3.49
C LEU A 782 -27.28 -12.15 4.48
N ASP A 783 -26.16 -12.84 4.26
CA ASP A 783 -25.57 -13.80 5.19
C ASP A 783 -24.24 -13.25 5.77
N ILE A 784 -23.86 -13.75 6.95
CA ILE A 784 -22.58 -13.46 7.60
C ILE A 784 -21.80 -14.77 7.69
N LEU A 785 -20.63 -14.82 7.05
CA LEU A 785 -19.74 -15.97 7.12
C LEU A 785 -18.51 -15.62 7.94
N ILE A 786 -18.12 -16.50 8.87
CA ILE A 786 -16.99 -16.29 9.78
C ILE A 786 -15.89 -17.27 9.40
N ALA A 787 -14.75 -16.77 8.92
CA ALA A 787 -13.58 -17.58 8.62
C ALA A 787 -12.62 -17.58 9.82
N ASN A 788 -12.49 -18.72 10.50
CA ASN A 788 -11.50 -18.93 11.57
C ASN A 788 -10.52 -20.05 11.18
N GLN A 789 -9.23 -19.87 11.53
CA GLN A 789 -8.17 -20.85 11.30
C GLN A 789 -7.87 -21.71 12.53
N THR A 790 -8.36 -21.35 13.72
CA THR A 790 -8.25 -22.17 14.93
C THR A 790 -9.56 -22.90 15.21
N ALA A 791 -9.47 -24.17 15.60
CA ALA A 791 -10.60 -25.09 15.81
C ALA A 791 -11.49 -24.73 17.03
N ASP A 792 -11.19 -23.65 17.75
CA ASP A 792 -11.86 -23.24 18.99
C ASP A 792 -12.98 -22.22 18.77
N VAL A 793 -13.82 -22.41 17.76
CA VAL A 793 -15.13 -21.76 17.72
C VAL A 793 -16.12 -22.74 18.30
N ASP A 794 -16.67 -22.44 19.47
CA ASP A 794 -17.80 -23.19 20.02
C ASP A 794 -19.02 -23.00 19.09
N PRO A 795 -19.42 -24.02 18.31
CA PRO A 795 -20.55 -23.92 17.40
C PRO A 795 -21.88 -23.72 18.15
N ASP A 796 -21.94 -24.08 19.44
CA ASP A 796 -23.12 -23.93 20.30
C ASP A 796 -23.24 -22.50 20.89
N GLY A 797 -22.22 -21.66 20.72
CA GLY A 797 -22.18 -20.25 21.14
C GLY A 797 -22.69 -19.24 20.11
N LEU A 798 -23.04 -19.69 18.89
CA LEU A 798 -23.65 -18.82 17.88
C LEU A 798 -25.09 -18.48 18.29
N PRO A 799 -25.50 -17.20 18.34
CA PRO A 799 -26.89 -16.86 18.63
C PRO A 799 -27.81 -17.48 17.57
N ALA A 800 -29.05 -17.82 17.97
CA ALA A 800 -30.05 -18.54 17.17
C ALA A 800 -30.61 -17.74 15.97
N TYR A 801 -29.74 -17.20 15.09
CA TYR A 801 -30.08 -16.58 13.82
C TYR A 801 -30.14 -17.59 12.64
N GLY A 802 -30.21 -18.89 12.96
CA GLY A 802 -30.34 -19.98 11.99
C GLY A 802 -29.18 -20.04 10.98
N ASP A 803 -29.46 -20.52 9.76
CA ASP A 803 -28.47 -20.73 8.68
C ASP A 803 -27.85 -19.43 8.09
N ARG A 804 -28.20 -18.25 8.62
CA ARG A 804 -27.73 -16.93 8.09
C ARG A 804 -26.37 -16.50 8.63
N ILE A 805 -25.97 -17.00 9.80
CA ILE A 805 -24.62 -16.81 10.35
C ILE A 805 -23.94 -18.17 10.35
N ARG A 806 -22.83 -18.31 9.63
CA ARG A 806 -22.15 -19.60 9.46
C ARG A 806 -20.65 -19.49 9.71
N ALA A 807 -20.16 -20.30 10.63
CA ALA A 807 -18.72 -20.53 10.78
C ALA A 807 -18.21 -21.40 9.62
N LEU A 808 -17.06 -21.03 9.08
CA LEU A 808 -16.36 -21.77 8.05
C LEU A 808 -15.11 -22.40 8.67
N THR A 809 -15.15 -23.71 8.88
CA THR A 809 -14.00 -24.51 9.29
C THR A 809 -13.29 -25.11 8.07
N ASP A 810 -12.01 -25.45 8.22
CA ASP A 810 -11.22 -26.17 7.23
C ASP A 810 -11.17 -25.46 5.86
N LEU A 811 -10.81 -24.18 5.88
CA LEU A 811 -10.60 -23.40 4.67
C LEU A 811 -9.14 -23.51 4.23
N ASP A 812 -8.89 -24.28 3.18
CA ASP A 812 -7.63 -24.17 2.44
C ASP A 812 -7.52 -22.80 1.75
N ARG A 813 -6.32 -22.49 1.22
CA ARG A 813 -6.03 -21.20 0.60
C ARG A 813 -6.96 -20.89 -0.59
N THR A 814 -7.26 -21.88 -1.43
CA THR A 814 -8.12 -21.70 -2.60
C THR A 814 -9.57 -21.43 -2.21
N ALA A 815 -10.10 -22.16 -1.23
CA ALA A 815 -11.43 -21.94 -0.67
C ALA A 815 -11.54 -20.57 0.01
N PHE A 816 -10.49 -20.12 0.72
CA PHE A 816 -10.45 -18.79 1.32
C PHE A 816 -10.45 -17.68 0.26
N ILE A 817 -9.67 -17.80 -0.82
CA ILE A 817 -9.71 -16.87 -1.96
C ILE A 817 -11.10 -16.86 -2.62
N GLY A 818 -11.73 -18.03 -2.76
CA GLY A 818 -13.10 -18.13 -3.24
C GLY A 818 -14.10 -17.42 -2.33
N ALA A 819 -13.97 -17.57 -1.02
CA ALA A 819 -14.78 -16.90 -0.01
C ALA A 819 -14.64 -15.37 -0.09
N LEU A 820 -13.41 -14.87 -0.18
CA LEU A 820 -13.14 -13.43 -0.35
C LEU A 820 -13.73 -12.91 -1.65
N THR A 821 -13.50 -13.61 -2.76
CA THR A 821 -13.94 -13.17 -4.10
C THR A 821 -15.46 -13.02 -4.20
N GLY A 822 -16.22 -13.89 -3.52
CA GLY A 822 -17.67 -13.83 -3.50
C GLY A 822 -18.28 -12.87 -2.48
N ALA A 823 -17.50 -12.35 -1.53
CA ALA A 823 -18.00 -11.48 -0.47
C ALA A 823 -18.41 -10.10 -1.00
N VAL A 824 -19.38 -9.47 -0.36
CA VAL A 824 -19.72 -8.05 -0.56
C VAL A 824 -18.58 -7.18 -0.05
N ALA A 825 -18.09 -7.50 1.15
CA ALA A 825 -16.96 -6.87 1.82
C ALA A 825 -16.35 -7.87 2.82
N THR A 826 -15.10 -7.63 3.20
CA THR A 826 -14.43 -8.37 4.29
C THR A 826 -14.37 -7.51 5.54
N VAL A 827 -14.84 -8.01 6.68
CA VAL A 827 -14.74 -7.35 7.98
C VAL A 827 -13.51 -7.90 8.69
N VAL A 828 -12.59 -7.03 9.07
CA VAL A 828 -11.33 -7.38 9.75
C VAL A 828 -11.33 -6.77 11.14
N LEU A 829 -11.28 -7.65 12.15
CA LEU A 829 -11.57 -7.26 13.53
C LEU A 829 -10.33 -6.93 14.36
N ASP A 830 -9.16 -7.48 14.01
CA ASP A 830 -7.94 -7.38 14.81
C ASP A 830 -6.68 -7.39 13.93
N ASP A 831 -5.53 -7.03 14.51
CA ASP A 831 -4.24 -6.99 13.81
C ASP A 831 -3.73 -8.37 13.40
N ALA A 832 -4.10 -9.44 14.12
CA ALA A 832 -3.76 -10.81 13.71
C ALA A 832 -4.40 -11.17 12.35
N SER A 833 -5.54 -10.54 12.04
CA SER A 833 -6.31 -10.75 10.82
C SER A 833 -6.05 -9.70 9.74
N ALA A 834 -5.23 -8.68 10.01
CA ALA A 834 -4.89 -7.61 9.08
C ALA A 834 -4.38 -8.09 7.70
N PRO A 835 -3.63 -9.20 7.55
CA PRO A 835 -3.24 -9.69 6.22
C PRO A 835 -4.43 -10.01 5.30
N ALA A 836 -5.60 -10.32 5.85
CA ALA A 836 -6.81 -10.54 5.05
C ALA A 836 -7.30 -9.27 4.33
N ILE A 837 -6.82 -8.09 4.74
CA ILE A 837 -7.10 -6.83 4.06
C ILE A 837 -6.56 -6.87 2.63
N LEU A 838 -5.28 -7.20 2.50
CA LEU A 838 -4.61 -7.25 1.20
C LEU A 838 -5.20 -8.35 0.32
N ASP A 839 -5.55 -9.50 0.89
CA ASP A 839 -6.21 -10.59 0.16
C ASP A 839 -7.59 -10.19 -0.37
N SER A 840 -8.38 -9.47 0.43
CA SER A 840 -9.70 -8.97 0.04
C SER A 840 -9.60 -7.95 -1.10
N TRP A 841 -8.66 -7.01 -0.98
CA TRP A 841 -8.33 -6.05 -2.03
C TRP A 841 -7.83 -6.74 -3.30
N MET A 842 -6.97 -7.75 -3.20
CA MET A 842 -6.54 -8.54 -4.35
C MET A 842 -7.72 -9.27 -5.02
N ALA A 843 -8.70 -9.71 -4.24
CA ALA A 843 -9.97 -10.27 -4.74
C ALA A 843 -10.91 -9.19 -5.36
N GLY A 844 -10.56 -7.91 -5.26
CA GLY A 844 -11.33 -6.77 -5.75
C GLY A 844 -12.52 -6.42 -4.86
N ARG A 845 -12.46 -6.77 -3.56
CA ARG A 845 -13.49 -6.49 -2.57
C ARG A 845 -13.01 -5.46 -1.55
N PRO A 846 -13.91 -4.60 -1.06
CA PRO A 846 -13.57 -3.62 -0.05
C PRO A 846 -13.47 -4.29 1.32
N VAL A 847 -12.84 -3.57 2.26
CA VAL A 847 -12.76 -4.00 3.66
C VAL A 847 -13.46 -3.04 4.59
N ILE A 848 -13.91 -3.57 5.72
CA ILE A 848 -14.35 -2.83 6.89
C ILE A 848 -13.39 -3.19 8.01
N VAL A 849 -12.61 -2.21 8.49
CA VAL A 849 -11.67 -2.41 9.61
C VAL A 849 -12.23 -1.77 10.86
N THR A 850 -12.05 -2.43 11.98
CA THR A 850 -12.43 -1.85 13.28
C THR A 850 -11.30 -0.97 13.83
N GLY A 851 -11.62 -0.06 14.76
CA GLY A 851 -10.60 0.68 15.51
C GLY A 851 -9.61 -0.20 16.30
N ARG A 852 -9.89 -1.50 16.44
CA ARG A 852 -9.02 -2.49 17.10
C ARG A 852 -7.94 -3.08 16.18
N CYS A 853 -7.99 -2.80 14.88
CA CYS A 853 -7.02 -3.25 13.89
C CYS A 853 -6.11 -2.07 13.51
N LEU A 854 -5.06 -1.82 14.32
CA LEU A 854 -4.13 -0.72 14.13
C LEU A 854 -3.40 -0.79 12.77
N THR A 855 -2.98 -1.98 12.34
CA THR A 855 -2.44 -2.20 10.98
C THR A 855 -3.50 -1.90 9.92
N GLY A 856 -4.77 -2.18 10.20
CA GLY A 856 -5.87 -1.81 9.32
C GLY A 856 -6.06 -0.30 9.19
N LEU A 857 -5.82 0.46 10.27
CA LEU A 857 -5.86 1.93 10.25
C LEU A 857 -4.72 2.54 9.42
N ASP A 858 -3.59 1.86 9.30
CA ASP A 858 -2.48 2.28 8.42
C ASP A 858 -2.77 2.03 6.94
N LEU A 859 -3.53 0.98 6.63
CA LEU A 859 -3.84 0.57 5.26
C LEU A 859 -5.09 1.27 4.72
N VAL A 860 -6.15 1.34 5.52
CA VAL A 860 -7.47 1.74 5.04
C VAL A 860 -7.63 3.26 5.09
N THR A 861 -7.74 3.87 3.91
CA THR A 861 -8.22 5.24 3.77
C THR A 861 -9.74 5.21 3.71
N ASN A 862 -10.39 5.64 4.81
CA ASN A 862 -11.84 5.62 4.97
C ASN A 862 -12.56 6.27 3.76
N GLY A 863 -13.53 5.55 3.18
CA GLY A 863 -14.27 5.99 2.01
C GLY A 863 -13.53 5.87 0.67
N THR A 864 -12.27 5.41 0.65
CA THR A 864 -11.49 5.27 -0.59
C THR A 864 -11.28 3.82 -0.98
N ASN A 865 -10.60 3.05 -0.13
CA ASN A 865 -10.24 1.64 -0.35
C ASN A 865 -10.95 0.69 0.66
N GLY A 866 -11.67 1.26 1.63
CA GLY A 866 -12.45 0.55 2.64
C GLY A 866 -13.14 1.52 3.59
N ILE A 867 -13.70 1.00 4.68
CA ILE A 867 -14.38 1.77 5.73
C ILE A 867 -13.70 1.50 7.07
N VAL A 868 -13.46 2.57 7.84
CA VAL A 868 -13.03 2.47 9.24
C VAL A 868 -14.26 2.62 10.14
N ALA A 869 -14.52 1.63 10.98
CA ALA A 869 -15.69 1.59 11.87
C ALA A 869 -15.25 1.44 13.33
N GLU A 870 -15.56 2.45 14.16
CA GLU A 870 -15.08 2.50 15.55
C GLU A 870 -16.00 1.75 16.53
N THR A 871 -17.28 1.58 16.19
CA THR A 871 -18.27 0.95 17.07
C THR A 871 -18.92 -0.27 16.42
N PRO A 872 -19.45 -1.22 17.20
CA PRO A 872 -20.22 -2.35 16.66
C PRO A 872 -21.35 -1.94 15.72
N THR A 873 -22.08 -0.87 16.07
CA THR A 873 -23.14 -0.31 15.22
C THR A 873 -22.59 0.26 13.92
N ALA A 874 -21.46 0.98 13.96
CA ALA A 874 -20.82 1.49 12.75
C ALA A 874 -20.34 0.36 11.82
N VAL A 875 -19.92 -0.80 12.36
CA VAL A 875 -19.60 -1.98 11.55
C VAL A 875 -20.85 -2.49 10.84
N ALA A 876 -21.97 -2.62 11.55
CA ALA A 876 -23.25 -3.02 10.96
C ALA A 876 -23.74 -2.03 9.88
N ASP A 877 -23.66 -0.73 10.15
CA ASP A 877 -24.03 0.33 9.19
C ASP A 877 -23.16 0.30 7.93
N ALA A 878 -21.85 0.09 8.08
CA ALA A 878 -20.91 -0.05 6.97
C ALA A 878 -21.24 -1.29 6.11
N ILE A 879 -21.60 -2.41 6.74
CA ILE A 879 -22.05 -3.61 6.02
C ILE A 879 -23.33 -3.32 5.24
N ALA A 880 -24.33 -2.69 5.88
CA ALA A 880 -25.59 -2.33 5.24
C ALA A 880 -25.37 -1.40 4.03
N LEU A 881 -24.49 -0.40 4.18
CA LEU A 881 -24.14 0.54 3.12
C LEU A 881 -23.54 -0.18 1.89
N LEU A 882 -22.56 -1.04 2.10
CA LEU A 882 -21.86 -1.75 1.00
C LEU A 882 -22.75 -2.82 0.36
N ALA A 883 -23.59 -3.50 1.15
CA ALA A 883 -24.58 -4.45 0.63
C ALA A 883 -25.65 -3.76 -0.24
N ALA A 884 -26.10 -2.56 0.16
CA ALA A 884 -27.06 -1.76 -0.60
C ALA A 884 -26.43 -1.10 -1.85
N ASN A 885 -25.11 -0.87 -1.86
CA ASN A 885 -24.42 -0.16 -2.93
C ASN A 885 -23.25 -0.99 -3.55
N PRO A 886 -23.56 -2.01 -4.39
CA PRO A 886 -22.54 -2.84 -5.02
C PRO A 886 -21.53 -2.08 -5.89
N VAL A 887 -21.96 -0.95 -6.49
CA VAL A 887 -21.08 -0.08 -7.29
C VAL A 887 -20.01 0.55 -6.41
N GLU A 888 -20.40 1.05 -5.24
CA GLU A 888 -19.49 1.67 -4.30
C GLU A 888 -18.55 0.66 -3.66
N ALA A 889 -19.07 -0.53 -3.31
CA ALA A 889 -18.26 -1.65 -2.86
C ALA A 889 -17.21 -2.05 -3.93
N GLY A 890 -17.61 -2.15 -5.19
CA GLY A 890 -16.70 -2.43 -6.30
C GLY A 890 -15.66 -1.33 -6.53
N ARG A 891 -16.04 -0.05 -6.38
CA ARG A 891 -15.13 1.10 -6.48
C ARG A 891 -14.05 1.04 -5.41
N MET A 892 -14.44 0.83 -4.15
CA MET A 892 -13.51 0.72 -3.03
C MET A 892 -12.62 -0.52 -3.14
N GLY A 893 -13.18 -1.68 -3.51
CA GLY A 893 -12.43 -2.90 -3.73
C GLY A 893 -11.39 -2.77 -4.85
N LEU A 894 -11.72 -2.04 -5.93
CA LEU A 894 -10.77 -1.75 -7.01
C LEU A 894 -9.67 -0.77 -6.57
N ALA A 895 -10.00 0.22 -5.75
CA ALA A 895 -9.00 1.13 -5.18
C ALA A 895 -7.99 0.36 -4.32
N GLY A 896 -8.47 -0.52 -3.44
CA GLY A 896 -7.62 -1.42 -2.67
C GLY A 896 -6.80 -2.38 -3.54
N HIS A 897 -7.40 -2.97 -4.58
CA HIS A 897 -6.70 -3.84 -5.54
C HIS A 897 -5.48 -3.15 -6.16
N ARG A 898 -5.63 -1.89 -6.55
CA ARG A 898 -4.54 -1.07 -7.11
C ARG A 898 -3.45 -0.83 -6.08
N GLU A 899 -3.82 -0.57 -4.84
CA GLU A 899 -2.87 -0.37 -3.76
C GLU A 899 -2.02 -1.62 -3.52
N VAL A 900 -2.62 -2.81 -3.53
CA VAL A 900 -1.87 -4.07 -3.41
C VAL A 900 -0.89 -4.24 -4.57
N LEU A 901 -1.33 -4.02 -5.81
CA LEU A 901 -0.46 -4.16 -6.98
C LEU A 901 0.67 -3.12 -7.02
N GLY A 902 0.41 -1.90 -6.54
CA GLY A 902 1.39 -0.81 -6.56
C GLY A 902 2.36 -0.81 -5.38
N ARG A 903 2.02 -1.44 -4.25
CA ARG A 903 2.79 -1.30 -2.99
C ARG A 903 2.88 -2.55 -2.12
N HIS A 904 1.87 -3.42 -2.12
CA HIS A 904 1.76 -4.51 -1.15
C HIS A 904 1.80 -5.91 -1.78
N SER A 905 2.59 -6.09 -2.86
CA SER A 905 2.96 -7.43 -3.31
C SER A 905 4.22 -7.91 -2.61
N TRP A 906 4.44 -9.23 -2.54
CA TRP A 906 5.69 -9.76 -1.97
C TRP A 906 6.94 -9.26 -2.71
N SER A 907 6.83 -9.01 -4.02
CA SER A 907 7.91 -8.39 -4.81
C SER A 907 8.19 -6.95 -4.37
N HIS A 908 7.17 -6.14 -4.10
CA HIS A 908 7.35 -4.78 -3.58
C HIS A 908 7.91 -4.78 -2.16
N ALA A 909 7.42 -5.66 -1.29
CA ALA A 909 7.96 -5.86 0.06
C ALA A 909 9.44 -6.25 0.02
N ALA A 910 9.83 -7.12 -0.90
CA ALA A 910 11.23 -7.50 -1.12
C ALA A 910 12.10 -6.32 -1.58
N VAL A 911 11.61 -5.49 -2.51
CA VAL A 911 12.32 -4.27 -2.94
C VAL A 911 12.48 -3.29 -1.79
N TRP A 912 11.39 -3.03 -1.08
CA TRP A 912 11.39 -2.16 0.09
C TRP A 912 12.41 -2.63 1.13
N LEU A 913 12.40 -3.93 1.45
CA LEU A 913 13.37 -4.52 2.37
C LEU A 913 14.79 -4.38 1.82
N ARG A 914 15.02 -4.67 0.54
CA ARG A 914 16.36 -4.58 -0.06
C ARG A 914 16.92 -3.16 -0.05
N ASP A 915 16.08 -2.18 -0.36
CA ASP A 915 16.47 -0.77 -0.33
C ASP A 915 16.80 -0.34 1.09
N LEU A 916 15.95 -0.71 2.05
CA LEU A 916 16.18 -0.40 3.46
C LEU A 916 17.49 -1.02 3.99
N LEU A 917 17.80 -2.24 3.56
CA LEU A 917 19.06 -2.91 3.88
C LEU A 917 20.25 -2.33 3.11
N GLY A 918 20.03 -1.69 1.95
CA GLY A 918 21.06 -1.28 0.99
C GLY A 918 21.44 0.20 1.00
N THR A 919 20.58 1.11 1.48
CA THR A 919 20.77 2.57 1.31
C THR A 919 22.02 3.16 1.95
N ASP A 920 22.72 2.45 2.85
CA ASP A 920 23.85 3.03 3.61
C ASP A 920 25.16 2.21 3.60
N THR A 921 25.27 1.12 2.83
CA THR A 921 26.61 0.53 2.54
C THR A 921 27.47 1.46 1.66
N ILE A 922 26.88 2.53 1.11
CA ILE A 922 27.50 3.51 0.22
C ILE A 922 27.85 4.80 1.01
N SER A 923 28.61 4.67 2.10
CA SER A 923 29.41 5.79 2.63
C SER A 923 30.83 5.75 2.06
N ARG A 924 30.95 5.78 0.72
CA ARG A 924 32.18 6.22 0.03
C ARG A 924 31.82 7.24 -1.04
N LYS A 925 32.09 8.49 -0.68
CA LYS A 925 32.03 9.75 -1.46
C LYS A 925 32.06 9.56 -2.98
N ILE A 926 31.08 10.12 -3.68
CA ILE A 926 31.21 10.55 -5.08
C ILE A 926 31.09 12.08 -5.08
N PRO A 927 32.04 12.83 -5.66
CA PRO A 927 31.95 14.28 -5.75
C PRO A 927 30.88 14.66 -6.78
N VAL A 928 29.95 15.51 -6.38
CA VAL A 928 29.08 16.25 -7.29
C VAL A 928 29.92 17.40 -7.85
N GLN A 929 30.22 17.38 -9.15
CA GLN A 929 30.67 18.58 -9.85
C GLN A 929 29.46 19.23 -10.54
N ALA A 930 29.42 20.55 -10.38
CA ALA A 930 28.36 21.50 -10.67
C ALA A 930 28.04 21.67 -12.15
#